data_AF-A0A2I0TZJ0-F1
#
_entry.id   AF-A0A2I0TZJ0-F1
#
_cell.length_a   1.000
_cell.length_b   1.000
_cell.length_c   1.000
_cell.angle_alpha   90.00
_cell.angle_beta   90.00
_cell.angle_gamma   90.00
#
_symmetry.space_group_name_H-M   'P 1'
#
loop_
_entity.id
_entity.type
_entity.pdbx_description
1 polymer ?
#
loop_
_entity_poly.entity_id
_entity_poly.type
_entity_poly.pdbx_seq_one_letter_code
_entity_poly.pdbx_strand_id
1 'polypeptide(L)'
;MQQLSLTLFGLIFGDRSDPVLVTEANVLNRTPVHLVHEIILVDDFSDDRLIRSRIRGADVAQAGVLTFLDSHCEVNKDWLLPLLQRIKEDPTRVVSPIIDIINLDTFAYVAASSDLRGGFDWSLHFKWEQLSPEQKAKRLDPTEPIKTPIIAGGLFVIDKTWFNHLGKYDSAMDIWGGENFEMSFRVWMCGGSLEIIPCSRVGHVFRKKHPYVFPEGNANTYIKNTKRTAEVWMDEFKQYYYAARPAAQGRPYGNIQSRVELRKRLKCHSFKWYLENVYPELRIPEESLYQTGMIRQRQSCLESHKSEAQELPVLSLNPCISSKGTAATAQEWTYTYNHQVRQQQLCLSVYTLFPGSQVLLSPCKEGDNKQRWGKVGSHIEHIASRFCLDTETIGDTNESTKELVINPCESTAMSQRWDMPWTAKPLALLSEKLKETNNLTSVFEVQHLAVSQESRFAELCSIFMPFLHLCMAHQHQSSQRKLDEEEKDETSLFRRGESSPIKEKGNSASLSVTVVAGRRATPEALQERGTMLAPDSTLMSEQGWQTTAATGSPQHAKKSNNQDFNRLRASCLSQGLLFEDATFPAHISSIGPNLLPEDKLRRIQWKRPTELQRNPFLIIDGVSRFDIMQGEIGDCWLLAALGSLTLQKQFLENVIPKDQGFQDNYAGIFHFRFWQYGEWVDVVIDDRLPFLNGRYLSVHPRTSNEFWPSLLEKAYAKLRGSYQNLHGGYLSDALVDLTGGVQMQFSLKDPPSDLEEILKAAATSRCLMGCSTSGHLRRNIELRNGIVQGHAYTVTGAVKIRYKNGWKHIIRIWNPWGHGEWKGPWSDNSPQWDHVEPQYREAYLRNKDDGEFWMSCENFQEQFSWLYVCNSTPTFLDFGDQHCTTWSVDRHINLWNPVHRNKYSSGEVSKNPQYFFKVPDYDPKTYNVVISLMRKHAEDMQDAKNLKIGYLITGENSKVLKQIFSLTRDVTNYFILSPGTYAVIPATTEDQEFEFLLRIFMKNQDYNENSNSLPSPVLPMDVPRQNQDSSYKAVFLRYAKQGSAIDALQLQQLLNEVILQGLATNEQLLHLMTMRYGDTARRIGFSDFVYCMLRLETMTHAFQNLAAGGSQILMTAIECNASLETGMTNRATLQQMVCRVTGISQARVHQ
;
A
#
# COMPACT_ATOMS: atom_id res chain seq x y z
N MET A 1 32.18 25.45 -0.16
CA MET A 1 30.77 25.21 -0.56
C MET A 1 29.98 26.50 -0.84
N GLN A 2 30.55 27.70 -0.64
CA GLN A 2 29.87 29.01 -0.82
C GLN A 2 29.52 29.43 -2.27
N GLN A 3 29.70 28.56 -3.28
CA GLN A 3 29.50 28.91 -4.71
C GLN A 3 28.37 28.13 -5.41
N LEU A 4 27.71 27.18 -4.73
CA LEU A 4 26.60 26.43 -5.32
C LEU A 4 25.28 27.06 -4.86
N SER A 5 24.74 27.95 -5.69
CA SER A 5 23.36 28.43 -5.59
C SER A 5 22.41 27.39 -6.20
N LEU A 6 21.31 27.06 -5.52
CA LEU A 6 20.30 26.12 -6.01
C LEU A 6 18.94 26.73 -6.32
N THR A 7 18.33 26.20 -7.37
CA THR A 7 16.91 26.32 -7.63
C THR A 7 16.21 25.09 -7.09
N LEU A 8 15.29 25.26 -6.14
CA LEU A 8 14.30 24.24 -5.86
C LEU A 8 13.14 24.38 -6.86
N PHE A 9 12.93 23.35 -7.65
CA PHE A 9 11.81 23.23 -8.56
C PHE A 9 10.82 22.18 -8.05
N GLY A 10 9.74 22.64 -7.45
CA GLY A 10 8.63 21.80 -7.06
C GLY A 10 7.37 22.65 -7.03
N LEU A 11 6.22 21.99 -7.12
CA LEU A 11 4.87 22.56 -7.11
C LEU A 11 4.33 22.82 -8.53
N ILE A 12 3.96 21.71 -9.18
CA ILE A 12 3.01 21.69 -10.29
C ILE A 12 1.63 21.46 -9.70
N PHE A 13 0.73 22.41 -9.91
CA PHE A 13 -0.63 22.39 -9.39
C PHE A 13 -1.63 21.87 -10.42
N GLY A 14 -2.35 20.82 -10.03
CA GLY A 14 -3.71 20.51 -10.51
C GLY A 14 -4.70 20.28 -9.35
N ASP A 15 -4.26 20.44 -8.09
CA ASP A 15 -5.04 20.12 -6.87
C ASP A 15 -4.64 21.03 -5.69
N ARG A 16 -5.61 21.35 -4.80
CA ARG A 16 -5.59 22.25 -3.62
C ARG A 16 -4.21 22.75 -3.10
N SER A 17 -4.14 24.05 -2.80
CA SER A 17 -3.00 24.84 -2.28
C SER A 17 -2.21 24.27 -1.07
N ASP A 18 -2.77 23.34 -0.30
CA ASP A 18 -2.29 23.06 1.06
C ASP A 18 -1.04 22.14 1.15
N PRO A 19 -0.94 20.99 0.45
CA PRO A 19 0.25 20.11 0.54
C PRO A 19 1.53 20.76 0.02
N VAL A 20 1.33 21.67 -0.92
CA VAL A 20 2.37 22.49 -1.54
C VAL A 20 3.04 23.39 -0.52
N LEU A 21 2.24 24.18 0.19
CA LEU A 21 2.72 25.12 1.20
C LEU A 21 3.45 24.38 2.33
N VAL A 22 2.99 23.18 2.67
CA VAL A 22 3.68 22.31 3.66
C VAL A 22 5.04 21.86 3.14
N THR A 23 5.14 21.45 1.88
CA THR A 23 6.42 21.04 1.27
C THR A 23 7.39 22.23 1.24
N GLU A 24 6.91 23.41 0.80
CA GLU A 24 7.70 24.65 0.76
C GLU A 24 8.21 25.06 2.14
N ALA A 25 7.31 25.12 3.14
CA ALA A 25 7.68 25.44 4.51
C ALA A 25 8.71 24.47 5.08
N ASN A 26 8.61 23.17 4.78
CA ASN A 26 9.58 22.18 5.22
C ASN A 26 10.96 22.39 4.59
N VAL A 27 11.02 22.70 3.29
CA VAL A 27 12.29 23.01 2.62
C VAL A 27 12.93 24.23 3.25
N LEU A 28 12.19 25.33 3.39
CA LEU A 28 12.70 26.59 3.92
C LEU A 28 13.20 26.44 5.36
N ASN A 29 12.51 25.66 6.19
CA ASN A 29 12.88 25.47 7.60
C ASN A 29 14.03 24.48 7.81
N ARG A 30 14.25 23.53 6.90
CA ARG A 30 15.21 22.42 7.08
C ARG A 30 16.42 22.49 6.14
N THR A 31 16.48 23.50 5.28
CA THR A 31 17.60 23.76 4.37
C THR A 31 18.26 25.09 4.75
N PRO A 32 19.59 25.14 4.93
CA PRO A 32 20.29 26.40 5.17
C PRO A 32 20.00 27.44 4.08
N VAL A 33 19.58 28.65 4.47
CA VAL A 33 19.13 29.71 3.55
C VAL A 33 20.16 30.06 2.47
N HIS A 34 21.45 30.00 2.80
CA HIS A 34 22.53 30.29 1.84
C HIS A 34 22.67 29.26 0.71
N LEU A 35 22.03 28.09 0.83
CA LEU A 35 22.00 27.06 -0.23
C LEU A 35 20.81 27.24 -1.16
N VAL A 36 19.73 27.90 -0.73
CA VAL A 36 18.53 28.12 -1.53
C VAL A 36 18.61 29.47 -2.23
N HIS A 37 18.74 29.47 -3.55
CA HIS A 37 18.78 30.68 -4.36
C HIS A 37 17.37 31.19 -4.67
N GLU A 38 16.52 30.28 -5.14
CA GLU A 38 15.14 30.57 -5.52
C GLU A 38 14.28 29.30 -5.41
N ILE A 39 12.98 29.50 -5.21
CA ILE A 39 11.96 28.45 -5.29
C ILE A 39 11.02 28.83 -6.43
N ILE A 40 10.83 27.93 -7.39
CA ILE A 40 9.97 28.15 -8.55
C ILE A 40 8.76 27.23 -8.46
N LEU A 41 7.58 27.86 -8.36
CA LEU A 41 6.29 27.18 -8.38
C LEU A 41 5.70 27.34 -9.78
N VAL A 42 5.30 26.25 -10.43
CA VAL A 42 4.70 26.31 -11.77
C VAL A 42 3.23 25.95 -11.65
N ASP A 43 2.39 26.95 -11.84
CA ASP A 43 0.95 26.76 -11.85
C ASP A 43 0.49 26.42 -13.28
N ASP A 44 -0.18 25.28 -13.44
CA ASP A 44 -0.59 24.75 -14.74
C ASP A 44 -2.12 24.61 -14.80
N PHE A 45 -2.78 25.71 -15.12
CA PHE A 45 -4.21 25.74 -15.47
C PHE A 45 -4.50 25.24 -16.89
N SER A 46 -3.49 24.82 -17.65
CA SER A 46 -3.65 24.35 -19.04
C SER A 46 -3.75 22.82 -19.12
N ASP A 47 -4.27 22.29 -20.23
CA ASP A 47 -4.23 20.85 -20.60
C ASP A 47 -2.78 20.30 -20.78
N ASP A 48 -1.77 21.00 -20.25
CA ASP A 48 -0.35 20.93 -20.60
C ASP A 48 0.54 20.37 -19.47
N ARG A 49 0.04 19.34 -18.77
CA ARG A 49 0.74 18.08 -18.38
C ARG A 49 2.13 18.19 -17.68
N LEU A 50 2.25 17.58 -16.48
CA LEU A 50 3.40 17.55 -15.55
C LEU A 50 4.82 17.62 -16.17
N ILE A 51 5.11 16.81 -17.20
CA ILE A 51 6.42 16.78 -17.87
C ILE A 51 6.80 18.16 -18.45
N ARG A 52 5.86 18.86 -19.10
CA ARG A 52 6.11 20.18 -19.71
C ARG A 52 6.28 21.25 -18.65
N SER A 53 5.54 21.15 -17.56
CA SER A 53 5.67 22.05 -16.41
C SER A 53 7.04 21.93 -15.74
N ARG A 54 7.64 20.72 -15.68
CA ARG A 54 9.05 20.53 -15.26
C ARG A 54 10.06 21.19 -16.22
N ILE A 55 9.81 21.13 -17.52
CA ILE A 55 10.67 21.79 -18.53
C ILE A 55 10.59 23.31 -18.38
N ARG A 56 9.38 23.88 -18.30
CA ARG A 56 9.17 25.33 -18.15
C ARG A 56 9.83 25.85 -16.86
N GLY A 57 9.68 25.10 -15.78
CA GLY A 57 10.37 25.35 -14.53
C GLY A 57 11.88 25.47 -14.63
N ALA A 58 12.50 24.45 -15.22
CA ALA A 58 13.93 24.41 -15.46
C ALA A 58 14.42 25.55 -16.38
N ASP A 59 13.57 26.02 -17.30
CA ASP A 59 13.91 27.12 -18.21
C ASP A 59 13.93 28.48 -17.52
N VAL A 60 13.03 28.71 -16.55
CA VAL A 60 12.95 29.96 -15.79
C VAL A 60 13.98 30.03 -14.65
N ALA A 61 14.45 28.88 -14.16
CA ALA A 61 15.48 28.78 -13.13
C ALA A 61 16.73 29.62 -13.48
N GLN A 62 17.26 30.38 -12.53
CA GLN A 62 18.50 31.14 -12.64
C GLN A 62 19.71 30.41 -12.03
N ALA A 63 19.49 29.53 -11.06
CA ALA A 63 20.59 28.85 -10.39
C ALA A 63 21.26 27.76 -11.26
N GLY A 64 22.50 27.40 -10.89
CA GLY A 64 23.32 26.43 -11.63
C GLY A 64 22.91 24.98 -11.43
N VAL A 65 22.29 24.64 -10.30
CA VAL A 65 21.84 23.29 -9.96
C VAL A 65 20.33 23.26 -9.77
N LEU A 66 19.66 22.29 -10.40
CA LEU A 66 18.22 22.07 -10.34
C LEU A 66 17.92 20.94 -9.36
N THR A 67 17.00 21.18 -8.42
CA THR A 67 16.43 20.14 -7.55
C THR A 67 14.96 19.96 -7.87
N PHE A 68 14.58 18.78 -8.36
CA PHE A 68 13.18 18.43 -8.61
C PHE A 68 12.56 17.79 -7.37
N LEU A 69 11.43 18.33 -6.92
CA LEU A 69 10.68 17.83 -5.77
C LEU A 69 9.17 17.82 -6.05
N ASP A 70 8.52 16.70 -5.81
CA ASP A 70 7.05 16.61 -5.92
C ASP A 70 6.34 17.40 -4.81
N SER A 71 5.08 17.75 -5.05
CA SER A 71 4.29 18.65 -4.20
C SER A 71 3.82 18.12 -2.85
N HIS A 72 4.21 16.91 -2.50
CA HIS A 72 3.74 16.18 -1.32
C HIS A 72 4.91 15.43 -0.67
N CYS A 73 5.96 16.17 -0.40
CA CYS A 73 7.19 15.67 0.19
C CYS A 73 7.50 16.33 1.54
N GLU A 74 8.22 15.63 2.39
CA GLU A 74 8.79 16.17 3.61
C GLU A 74 10.30 15.89 3.64
N VAL A 75 11.12 16.95 3.58
CA VAL A 75 12.58 16.82 3.57
C VAL A 75 13.14 16.70 4.98
N ASN A 76 14.24 15.95 5.19
CA ASN A 76 14.93 15.92 6.48
C ASN A 76 15.89 17.10 6.67
N LYS A 77 16.41 17.28 7.89
CA LYS A 77 17.50 18.22 8.15
C LYS A 77 18.75 17.82 7.35
N ASP A 78 19.43 18.81 6.78
CA ASP A 78 20.68 18.64 6.03
C ASP A 78 20.60 17.68 4.82
N TRP A 79 19.38 17.36 4.37
CA TRP A 79 19.14 16.43 3.25
C TRP A 79 19.85 16.86 1.96
N LEU A 80 19.95 18.16 1.70
CA LEU A 80 20.40 18.67 0.40
C LEU A 80 21.92 18.65 0.24
N LEU A 81 22.67 19.02 1.29
CA LEU A 81 24.14 19.09 1.31
C LEU A 81 24.85 17.87 0.68
N PRO A 82 24.53 16.62 1.08
CA PRO A 82 25.18 15.44 0.51
C PRO A 82 24.88 15.27 -0.98
N LEU A 83 23.71 15.70 -1.47
CA LEU A 83 23.37 15.66 -2.90
C LEU A 83 24.21 16.66 -3.70
N LEU A 84 24.36 17.89 -3.19
CA LEU A 84 25.15 18.94 -3.85
C LEU A 84 26.62 18.59 -3.96
N GLN A 85 27.15 17.95 -2.94
CA GLN A 85 28.54 17.51 -2.93
C GLN A 85 28.81 16.58 -4.14
N ARG A 86 27.90 15.65 -4.44
CA ARG A 86 28.05 14.73 -5.57
C ARG A 86 28.07 15.43 -6.92
N ILE A 87 27.16 16.39 -7.12
CA ILE A 87 27.08 17.20 -8.35
C ILE A 87 28.31 18.09 -8.50
N LYS A 88 28.83 18.62 -7.39
CA LYS A 88 30.05 19.43 -7.41
C LYS A 88 31.27 18.64 -7.86
N GLU A 89 31.39 17.41 -7.38
CA GLU A 89 32.49 16.53 -7.75
C GLU A 89 32.44 16.11 -9.23
N ASP A 90 31.24 15.93 -9.77
CA ASP A 90 31.03 15.59 -11.17
C ASP A 90 29.65 16.08 -11.62
N PRO A 91 29.59 17.12 -12.48
CA PRO A 91 28.33 17.72 -12.90
C PRO A 91 27.50 16.83 -13.83
N THR A 92 28.06 15.70 -14.31
CA THR A 92 27.33 14.73 -15.14
C THR A 92 26.49 13.74 -14.32
N ARG A 93 26.64 13.77 -12.98
CA ARG A 93 25.87 12.93 -12.07
C ARG A 93 24.44 13.43 -11.91
N VAL A 94 23.52 12.49 -11.74
CA VAL A 94 22.13 12.75 -11.37
C VAL A 94 21.86 11.98 -10.09
N VAL A 95 21.55 12.70 -9.01
CA VAL A 95 21.53 12.11 -7.67
C VAL A 95 20.16 12.21 -7.03
N SER A 96 19.75 11.14 -6.35
CA SER A 96 18.46 11.03 -5.67
C SER A 96 18.65 10.75 -4.17
N PRO A 97 17.82 11.32 -3.29
CA PRO A 97 17.81 10.92 -1.89
C PRO A 97 17.25 9.50 -1.73
N ILE A 98 17.41 8.91 -0.54
CA ILE A 98 16.51 7.84 -0.11
C ILE A 98 15.11 8.43 0.03
N ILE A 99 14.14 7.80 -0.65
CA ILE A 99 12.74 8.19 -0.59
C ILE A 99 12.06 7.37 0.51
N ASP A 100 11.76 8.02 1.62
CA ASP A 100 11.00 7.45 2.73
C ASP A 100 9.50 7.51 2.44
N ILE A 101 8.73 6.64 3.10
CA ILE A 101 7.29 6.54 2.85
C ILE A 101 6.56 7.40 3.88
N ILE A 102 5.80 8.38 3.40
CA ILE A 102 4.78 9.04 4.22
C ILE A 102 3.45 8.35 3.90
N ASN A 103 2.89 7.65 4.88
CA ASN A 103 1.65 6.90 4.68
C ASN A 103 0.50 7.87 4.35
N LEU A 104 -0.20 7.65 3.22
CA LEU A 104 -1.26 8.55 2.75
C LEU A 104 -2.42 8.72 3.74
N ASP A 105 -2.74 7.67 4.49
CA ASP A 105 -3.93 7.63 5.35
C ASP A 105 -3.62 8.13 6.77
N THR A 106 -2.39 7.93 7.27
CA THR A 106 -1.97 8.26 8.65
C THR A 106 -0.95 9.39 8.74
N PHE A 107 -0.36 9.80 7.62
CA PHE A 107 0.80 10.70 7.53
C PHE A 107 2.02 10.25 8.35
N ALA A 108 2.08 8.98 8.76
CA ALA A 108 3.24 8.45 9.46
C ALA A 108 4.46 8.39 8.52
N TYR A 109 5.60 8.93 8.99
CA TYR A 109 6.88 8.87 8.30
C TYR A 109 7.58 7.54 8.59
N VAL A 110 7.76 6.72 7.55
CA VAL A 110 8.35 5.38 7.63
C VAL A 110 9.65 5.37 6.84
N ALA A 111 10.76 5.11 7.54
CA ALA A 111 12.08 5.05 6.92
C ALA A 111 12.20 3.83 5.97
N ALA A 112 12.59 4.09 4.73
CA ALA A 112 12.95 3.06 3.75
C ALA A 112 14.34 2.48 4.04
N SER A 113 14.63 1.27 3.53
CA SER A 113 15.96 0.67 3.70
C SER A 113 17.03 1.50 2.97
N SER A 114 18.20 1.69 3.60
CA SER A 114 19.36 2.37 3.00
C SER A 114 20.07 1.55 1.92
N ASP A 115 19.72 0.26 1.79
CA ASP A 115 20.34 -0.67 0.86
C ASP A 115 19.48 -0.90 -0.39
N LEU A 116 18.64 0.08 -0.75
CA LEU A 116 17.77 0.00 -1.90
C LEU A 116 18.36 0.75 -3.11
N ARG A 117 18.23 0.14 -4.29
CA ARG A 117 18.42 0.78 -5.59
C ARG A 117 17.18 0.61 -6.44
N GLY A 118 17.01 1.48 -7.44
CA GLY A 118 15.92 1.33 -8.42
C GLY A 118 16.27 0.28 -9.47
N GLY A 119 15.34 -0.63 -9.72
CA GLY A 119 15.36 -1.61 -10.81
C GLY A 119 14.07 -1.54 -11.64
N PHE A 120 14.01 -2.34 -12.70
CA PHE A 120 12.81 -2.45 -13.53
C PHE A 120 12.69 -3.81 -14.21
N ASP A 121 11.51 -4.13 -14.73
CA ASP A 121 11.27 -5.34 -15.53
C ASP A 121 11.13 -5.04 -17.04
N TRP A 122 11.02 -6.07 -17.87
CA TRP A 122 10.86 -5.90 -19.32
C TRP A 122 9.57 -5.16 -19.72
N SER A 123 8.59 -5.04 -18.82
CA SER A 123 7.39 -4.24 -19.04
C SER A 123 7.64 -2.73 -18.85
N LEU A 124 8.87 -2.31 -18.52
CA LEU A 124 9.20 -0.96 -18.07
C LEU A 124 8.34 -0.56 -16.86
N HIS A 125 8.25 -1.44 -15.86
CA HIS A 125 7.69 -1.15 -14.54
C HIS A 125 8.82 -0.97 -13.51
N PHE A 126 8.74 0.09 -12.70
CA PHE A 126 9.77 0.44 -11.73
C PHE A 126 9.60 -0.39 -10.46
N LYS A 127 10.69 -0.88 -9.89
CA LYS A 127 10.70 -1.60 -8.61
C LYS A 127 11.89 -1.20 -7.77
N TRP A 128 11.74 -1.27 -6.44
CA TRP A 128 12.86 -1.18 -5.53
C TRP A 128 13.54 -2.54 -5.38
N GLU A 129 14.86 -2.58 -5.53
CA GLU A 129 15.67 -3.78 -5.39
C GLU A 129 16.69 -3.62 -4.26
N GLN A 130 16.87 -4.67 -3.45
CA GLN A 130 17.95 -4.69 -2.47
C GLN A 130 19.29 -4.94 -3.16
N LEU A 131 20.35 -4.32 -2.65
CA LEU A 131 21.72 -4.62 -3.07
C LEU A 131 22.07 -6.09 -2.84
N SER A 132 22.79 -6.70 -3.79
CA SER A 132 23.26 -8.08 -3.65
C SER A 132 24.27 -8.21 -2.50
N PRO A 133 24.44 -9.41 -1.90
CA PRO A 133 25.43 -9.62 -0.85
C PRO A 133 26.85 -9.19 -1.25
N GLU A 134 27.24 -9.39 -2.50
CA GLU A 134 28.53 -8.97 -3.04
C GLU A 134 28.64 -7.44 -3.15
N GLN A 135 27.56 -6.77 -3.54
CA GLN A 135 27.51 -5.30 -3.60
C GLN A 135 27.54 -4.68 -2.22
N LYS A 136 26.86 -5.30 -1.24
CA LYS A 136 26.93 -4.87 0.17
C LYS A 136 28.32 -5.09 0.75
N ALA A 137 28.95 -6.23 0.50
CA ALA A 137 30.29 -6.54 1.00
C ALA A 137 31.39 -5.64 0.40
N LYS A 138 31.19 -5.10 -0.80
CA LYS A 138 32.11 -4.13 -1.42
C LYS A 138 32.07 -2.74 -0.78
N ARG A 139 31.01 -2.43 -0.03
CA ARG A 139 30.84 -1.13 0.63
C ARG A 139 31.45 -1.21 2.02
N LEU A 140 32.50 -0.42 2.25
CA LEU A 140 33.13 -0.33 3.56
C LEU A 140 32.36 0.60 4.51
N ASP A 141 31.66 1.58 3.93
CA ASP A 141 30.84 2.55 4.66
C ASP A 141 29.39 2.54 4.12
N PRO A 142 28.37 2.33 4.99
CA PRO A 142 26.97 2.33 4.58
C PRO A 142 26.48 3.65 3.98
N THR A 143 27.22 4.74 4.18
CA THR A 143 26.90 6.08 3.64
C THR A 143 27.36 6.30 2.21
N GLU A 144 28.15 5.38 1.64
CA GLU A 144 28.68 5.51 0.27
C GLU A 144 27.55 5.65 -0.78
N PRO A 145 27.73 6.41 -1.86
CA PRO A 145 26.76 6.49 -2.95
C PRO A 145 26.45 5.11 -3.55
N ILE A 146 25.18 4.87 -3.89
CA ILE A 146 24.71 3.64 -4.52
C ILE A 146 24.41 3.92 -5.99
N LYS A 147 25.14 3.29 -6.91
CA LYS A 147 24.80 3.35 -8.34
C LYS A 147 23.47 2.65 -8.59
N THR A 148 22.54 3.34 -9.25
CA THR A 148 21.20 2.83 -9.52
C THR A 148 20.91 2.74 -11.02
N PRO A 149 20.43 1.60 -11.56
CA PRO A 149 19.99 1.51 -12.94
C PRO A 149 18.95 2.57 -13.30
N ILE A 150 17.96 2.76 -12.42
CA ILE A 150 16.82 3.64 -12.66
C ILE A 150 16.52 4.50 -11.42
N ILE A 151 16.04 5.72 -11.61
CA ILE A 151 15.48 6.55 -10.53
C ILE A 151 13.94 6.55 -10.58
N ALA A 152 13.29 6.81 -9.45
CA ALA A 152 11.82 6.92 -9.38
C ALA A 152 11.27 8.12 -10.16
N GLY A 153 12.11 9.13 -10.44
CA GLY A 153 11.79 10.28 -11.30
C GLY A 153 11.11 11.46 -10.62
N GLY A 154 10.57 11.31 -9.41
CA GLY A 154 9.92 12.40 -8.65
C GLY A 154 10.86 13.31 -7.85
N LEU A 155 12.03 12.78 -7.45
CA LEU A 155 12.93 13.43 -6.49
C LEU A 155 14.39 13.23 -6.91
N PHE A 156 15.04 14.25 -7.46
CA PHE A 156 16.45 14.20 -7.84
C PHE A 156 17.07 15.59 -8.03
N VAL A 157 18.40 15.65 -8.01
CA VAL A 157 19.21 16.84 -8.22
C VAL A 157 20.10 16.63 -9.45
N ILE A 158 20.20 17.66 -10.29
CA ILE A 158 20.99 17.64 -11.54
C ILE A 158 21.59 19.02 -11.83
N ASP A 159 22.77 19.06 -12.44
CA ASP A 159 23.32 20.30 -12.99
C ASP A 159 22.46 20.82 -14.15
N LYS A 160 22.17 22.13 -14.17
CA LYS A 160 21.30 22.75 -15.18
C LYS A 160 21.89 22.65 -16.58
N THR A 161 23.20 22.84 -16.73
CA THR A 161 23.86 22.76 -18.03
C THR A 161 23.84 21.33 -18.56
N TRP A 162 24.00 20.35 -17.67
CA TRP A 162 23.88 18.95 -18.01
C TRP A 162 22.44 18.55 -18.40
N PHE A 163 21.43 18.99 -17.64
CA PHE A 163 20.02 18.77 -17.98
C PHE A 163 19.66 19.31 -19.37
N ASN A 164 20.19 20.48 -19.72
CA ASN A 164 20.01 21.10 -21.04
C ASN A 164 20.79 20.34 -22.13
N HIS A 165 22.02 19.92 -21.85
CA HIS A 165 22.84 19.14 -22.77
C HIS A 165 22.17 17.81 -23.15
N LEU A 166 21.58 17.12 -22.17
CA LEU A 166 20.80 15.90 -22.39
C LEU A 166 19.47 16.13 -23.13
N GLY A 167 19.10 17.36 -23.45
CA GLY A 167 17.92 17.68 -24.24
C GLY A 167 16.61 17.68 -23.45
N LYS A 168 16.68 17.88 -22.12
CA LYS A 168 15.54 17.99 -21.18
C LYS A 168 14.59 16.78 -21.26
N TYR A 169 13.40 16.85 -20.66
CA TYR A 169 12.39 15.80 -20.86
C TYR A 169 11.86 15.77 -22.31
N ASP A 170 11.35 14.62 -22.74
CA ASP A 170 10.64 14.49 -24.02
C ASP A 170 9.27 15.20 -23.95
N SER A 171 9.17 16.37 -24.57
CA SER A 171 7.96 17.20 -24.57
C SER A 171 6.75 16.56 -25.28
N ALA A 172 6.99 15.51 -26.08
CA ALA A 172 5.95 14.72 -26.75
C ALA A 172 5.46 13.52 -25.93
N MET A 173 5.99 13.31 -24.71
CA MET A 173 5.35 12.47 -23.71
C MET A 173 4.13 13.16 -23.09
N ASP A 174 3.19 12.35 -22.64
CA ASP A 174 1.87 12.76 -22.20
C ASP A 174 1.71 12.62 -20.68
N ILE A 175 1.24 13.67 -19.99
CA ILE A 175 0.92 13.73 -18.55
C ILE A 175 2.08 13.28 -17.68
N TRP A 176 2.20 11.97 -17.49
CA TRP A 176 3.03 11.32 -16.49
C TRP A 176 3.26 9.85 -16.86
N GLY A 177 4.39 9.30 -16.40
CA GLY A 177 4.79 7.91 -16.55
C GLY A 177 5.70 7.71 -17.76
N GLY A 178 6.77 6.93 -17.61
CA GLY A 178 7.74 6.67 -18.69
C GLY A 178 8.96 7.61 -18.68
N GLU A 179 8.82 8.83 -18.18
CA GLU A 179 9.88 9.85 -18.19
C GLU A 179 11.07 9.50 -17.29
N ASN A 180 10.83 8.74 -16.22
CA ASN A 180 11.86 8.24 -15.33
C ASN A 180 12.78 7.24 -16.05
N PHE A 181 12.21 6.36 -16.89
CA PHE A 181 12.94 5.41 -17.74
C PHE A 181 13.76 6.13 -18.81
N GLU A 182 13.13 7.02 -19.56
CA GLU A 182 13.81 7.78 -20.62
C GLU A 182 14.98 8.59 -20.09
N MET A 183 14.78 9.32 -18.98
CA MET A 183 15.84 10.11 -18.37
C MET A 183 16.99 9.23 -17.89
N SER A 184 16.68 8.11 -17.23
CA SER A 184 17.70 7.23 -16.66
C SER A 184 18.54 6.52 -17.71
N PHE A 185 17.90 5.97 -18.74
CA PHE A 185 18.61 5.34 -19.87
C PHE A 185 19.51 6.35 -20.55
N ARG A 186 19.00 7.56 -20.78
CA ARG A 186 19.79 8.62 -21.39
C ARG A 186 20.98 9.05 -20.55
N VAL A 187 20.81 9.26 -19.25
CA VAL A 187 21.93 9.64 -18.35
C VAL A 187 23.05 8.60 -18.43
N TRP A 188 22.72 7.32 -18.25
CA TRP A 188 23.72 6.24 -18.28
C TRP A 188 24.35 6.04 -19.66
N MET A 189 23.52 5.97 -20.70
CA MET A 189 23.99 5.65 -22.05
C MET A 189 24.74 6.82 -22.69
N CYS A 190 24.54 8.06 -22.24
CA CYS A 190 25.18 9.25 -22.81
C CYS A 190 26.29 9.84 -21.91
N GLY A 191 26.86 9.03 -21.00
CA GLY A 191 28.11 9.37 -20.30
C GLY A 191 27.98 9.98 -18.91
N GLY A 192 26.78 10.00 -18.33
CA GLY A 192 26.56 10.36 -16.92
C GLY A 192 26.34 9.13 -16.03
N SER A 193 25.95 9.36 -14.77
CA SER A 193 25.61 8.28 -13.83
C SER A 193 24.47 8.66 -12.89
N LEU A 194 23.68 7.66 -12.50
CA LEU A 194 22.62 7.80 -11.50
C LEU A 194 23.07 7.23 -10.15
N GLU A 195 22.91 8.02 -9.09
CA GLU A 195 23.29 7.62 -7.73
C GLU A 195 22.16 7.89 -6.73
N ILE A 196 21.95 6.97 -5.78
CA ILE A 196 21.16 7.19 -4.58
C ILE A 196 22.13 7.48 -3.44
N ILE A 197 21.87 8.54 -2.68
CA ILE A 197 22.77 9.03 -1.64
C ILE A 197 22.19 8.72 -0.26
N PRO A 198 22.72 7.71 0.48
CA PRO A 198 22.09 7.26 1.72
C PRO A 198 22.02 8.30 2.84
N CYS A 199 22.92 9.29 2.83
CA CYS A 199 22.91 10.40 3.78
C CYS A 199 21.78 11.41 3.55
N SER A 200 21.12 11.38 2.39
CA SER A 200 20.01 12.26 2.05
C SER A 200 18.69 11.51 2.14
N ARG A 201 17.72 12.02 2.89
CA ARG A 201 16.43 11.36 3.09
C ARG A 201 15.27 12.33 2.92
N VAL A 202 14.29 11.95 2.11
CA VAL A 202 13.07 12.75 1.85
C VAL A 202 11.87 11.82 1.90
N GLY A 203 10.88 12.14 2.74
CA GLY A 203 9.60 11.45 2.78
C GLY A 203 8.70 11.86 1.63
N HIS A 204 7.98 10.92 1.04
CA HIS A 204 7.05 11.14 -0.06
C HIS A 204 5.71 10.45 0.20
N VAL A 205 4.61 11.15 -0.11
CA VAL A 205 3.25 10.59 0.00
C VAL A 205 2.86 9.86 -1.29
N PHE A 206 2.87 8.53 -1.29
CA PHE A 206 2.42 7.75 -2.45
C PHE A 206 0.88 7.75 -2.55
N ARG A 207 0.34 8.49 -3.51
CA ARG A 207 -1.12 8.64 -3.71
C ARG A 207 -1.73 7.41 -4.40
N LYS A 208 -2.93 7.00 -3.98
CA LYS A 208 -3.71 5.92 -4.61
C LYS A 208 -4.33 6.31 -5.97
N LYS A 209 -4.43 7.61 -6.28
CA LYS A 209 -4.97 8.16 -7.55
C LYS A 209 -4.15 9.38 -8.00
N HIS A 210 -3.99 9.55 -9.30
CA HIS A 210 -3.35 10.73 -9.88
C HIS A 210 -4.34 11.92 -9.89
N PRO A 211 -3.87 13.15 -9.63
CA PRO A 211 -4.72 14.36 -9.62
C PRO A 211 -5.10 14.87 -11.01
N TYR A 212 -4.68 14.19 -12.08
CA TYR A 212 -4.89 14.62 -13.47
C TYR A 212 -5.86 13.68 -14.19
N VAL A 213 -6.73 14.25 -15.03
CA VAL A 213 -7.60 13.50 -15.92
C VAL A 213 -6.78 13.05 -17.13
N PHE A 214 -6.84 11.75 -17.46
CA PHE A 214 -6.19 11.20 -18.65
C PHE A 214 -7.20 11.12 -19.79
N PRO A 215 -7.09 11.95 -20.85
CA PRO A 215 -8.10 12.00 -21.92
C PRO A 215 -8.32 10.67 -22.65
N GLU A 216 -7.30 9.81 -22.68
CA GLU A 216 -7.37 8.46 -23.26
C GLU A 216 -7.26 7.35 -22.19
N GLY A 217 -7.31 7.68 -20.89
CA GLY A 217 -7.06 6.73 -19.79
C GLY A 217 -5.57 6.63 -19.39
N ASN A 218 -5.34 6.33 -18.10
CA ASN A 218 -4.00 6.27 -17.49
C ASN A 218 -3.09 5.22 -18.14
N ALA A 219 -3.63 4.03 -18.40
CA ALA A 219 -2.91 2.92 -19.01
C ALA A 219 -2.47 3.26 -20.44
N ASN A 220 -3.32 3.95 -21.21
CA ASN A 220 -3.00 4.32 -22.59
C ASN A 220 -1.91 5.38 -22.64
N THR A 221 -1.96 6.36 -21.74
CA THR A 221 -0.93 7.40 -21.59
C THR A 221 0.41 6.80 -21.18
N TYR A 222 0.41 5.91 -20.18
CA TYR A 222 1.61 5.20 -19.73
C TYR A 222 2.21 4.37 -20.88
N ILE A 223 1.38 3.56 -21.57
CA ILE A 223 1.81 2.73 -22.71
C ILE A 223 2.42 3.58 -23.82
N LYS A 224 1.83 4.74 -24.15
CA LYS A 224 2.39 5.66 -25.15
C LYS A 224 3.79 6.10 -24.76
N ASN A 225 3.99 6.57 -23.53
CA ASN A 225 5.28 7.09 -23.07
C ASN A 225 6.36 6.00 -22.93
N THR A 226 6.01 4.83 -22.37
CA THR A 226 6.94 3.69 -22.28
C THR A 226 7.26 3.12 -23.66
N LYS A 227 6.31 3.14 -24.61
CA LYS A 227 6.56 2.74 -26.00
C LYS A 227 7.52 3.70 -26.70
N ARG A 228 7.37 5.02 -26.52
CA ARG A 228 8.35 6.01 -27.01
C ARG A 228 9.74 5.74 -26.45
N THR A 229 9.83 5.42 -25.16
CA THR A 229 11.10 5.08 -24.50
C THR A 229 11.71 3.81 -25.10
N ALA A 230 10.93 2.74 -25.25
CA ALA A 230 11.39 1.48 -25.83
C ALA A 230 11.87 1.65 -27.28
N GLU A 231 11.14 2.40 -28.10
CA GLU A 231 11.49 2.62 -29.51
C GLU A 231 12.77 3.43 -29.69
N VAL A 232 13.07 4.36 -28.79
CA VAL A 232 14.27 5.21 -28.89
C VAL A 232 15.49 4.58 -28.22
N TRP A 233 15.31 3.89 -27.09
CA TRP A 233 16.42 3.54 -26.19
C TRP A 233 16.68 2.05 -26.02
N MET A 234 15.74 1.15 -26.36
CA MET A 234 15.91 -0.30 -26.11
C MET A 234 16.44 -1.11 -27.31
N ASP A 235 16.77 -0.46 -28.44
CA ASP A 235 17.35 -1.10 -29.64
C ASP A 235 16.59 -2.39 -30.05
N GLU A 236 17.30 -3.50 -30.30
CA GLU A 236 16.72 -4.81 -30.62
C GLU A 236 15.94 -5.44 -29.45
N PHE A 237 16.20 -5.01 -28.21
CA PHE A 237 15.58 -5.55 -26.99
C PHE A 237 14.16 -5.02 -26.76
N LYS A 238 13.71 -4.03 -27.54
CA LYS A 238 12.31 -3.57 -27.49
C LYS A 238 11.29 -4.68 -27.76
N GLN A 239 11.69 -5.76 -28.42
CA GLN A 239 10.85 -6.95 -28.61
C GLN A 239 10.40 -7.56 -27.27
N TYR A 240 11.25 -7.55 -26.24
CA TYR A 240 10.91 -8.06 -24.91
C TYR A 240 9.92 -7.15 -24.20
N TYR A 241 10.01 -5.83 -24.44
CA TYR A 241 8.97 -4.89 -24.00
C TYR A 241 7.62 -5.18 -24.66
N TYR A 242 7.60 -5.43 -25.97
CA TYR A 242 6.37 -5.80 -26.67
C TYR A 242 5.81 -7.17 -26.27
N ALA A 243 6.67 -8.10 -25.87
CA ALA A 243 6.27 -9.40 -25.33
C ALA A 243 5.68 -9.26 -23.91
N ALA A 244 6.31 -8.46 -23.05
CA ALA A 244 5.85 -8.19 -21.68
C ALA A 244 4.60 -7.30 -21.64
N ARG A 245 4.42 -6.40 -22.62
CA ARG A 245 3.21 -5.57 -22.78
C ARG A 245 2.61 -5.69 -24.20
N PRO A 246 1.88 -6.78 -24.49
CA PRO A 246 1.24 -6.97 -25.81
C PRO A 246 0.28 -5.83 -26.18
N ALA A 247 -0.36 -5.20 -25.19
CA ALA A 247 -1.25 -4.04 -25.40
C ALA A 247 -0.56 -2.82 -26.03
N ALA A 248 0.78 -2.74 -26.02
CA ALA A 248 1.53 -1.69 -26.71
C ALA A 248 1.62 -1.92 -28.23
N GLN A 249 1.39 -3.15 -28.70
CA GLN A 249 1.39 -3.47 -30.13
C GLN A 249 0.21 -2.78 -30.85
N GLY A 250 0.44 -2.27 -32.05
CA GLY A 250 -0.58 -1.57 -32.84
C GLY A 250 -0.96 -0.16 -32.40
N ARG A 251 -0.53 0.33 -31.22
CA ARG A 251 -0.89 1.67 -30.73
C ARG A 251 0.04 2.79 -31.25
N PRO A 252 -0.46 3.98 -31.59
CA PRO A 252 0.38 5.10 -32.00
C PRO A 252 1.19 5.66 -30.81
N TYR A 253 2.43 6.07 -31.06
CA TYR A 253 3.31 6.69 -30.05
C TYR A 253 3.86 8.07 -30.47
N GLY A 254 3.35 8.61 -31.58
CA GLY A 254 3.75 9.90 -32.13
C GLY A 254 5.16 9.91 -32.73
N ASN A 255 5.61 11.09 -33.15
CA ASN A 255 6.93 11.26 -33.78
C ASN A 255 8.06 11.18 -32.73
N ILE A 256 9.07 10.34 -32.96
CA ILE A 256 10.26 10.15 -32.10
C ILE A 256 11.56 10.66 -32.73
N GLN A 257 11.50 11.21 -33.95
CA GLN A 257 12.67 11.56 -34.75
C GLN A 257 13.63 12.49 -33.99
N SER A 258 13.09 13.50 -33.30
CA SER A 258 13.91 14.44 -32.51
C SER A 258 14.69 13.76 -31.38
N ARG A 259 14.14 12.69 -30.79
CA ARG A 259 14.81 11.92 -29.72
C ARG A 259 15.86 10.97 -30.30
N VAL A 260 15.59 10.36 -31.46
CA VAL A 260 16.57 9.53 -32.17
C VAL A 260 17.77 10.36 -32.64
N GLU A 261 17.54 11.56 -33.17
CA GLU A 261 18.61 12.50 -33.56
C GLU A 261 19.41 13.01 -32.36
N LEU A 262 18.74 13.30 -31.25
CA LEU A 262 19.39 13.64 -29.98
C LEU A 262 20.33 12.52 -29.52
N ARG A 263 19.86 11.25 -29.50
CA ARG A 263 20.68 10.09 -29.12
C ARG A 263 21.92 9.95 -30.01
N LYS A 264 21.78 10.17 -31.33
CA LYS A 264 22.90 10.17 -32.28
C LYS A 264 23.88 11.31 -32.01
N ARG A 265 23.38 12.53 -31.79
CA ARG A 265 24.21 13.71 -31.51
C ARG A 265 25.03 13.56 -30.23
N LEU A 266 24.43 12.99 -29.18
CA LEU A 266 25.08 12.73 -27.90
C LEU A 266 26.02 11.51 -27.91
N LYS A 267 26.07 10.75 -29.03
CA LYS A 267 26.90 9.55 -29.19
C LYS A 267 26.70 8.51 -28.08
N CYS A 268 25.43 8.28 -27.71
CA CYS A 268 25.10 7.38 -26.61
C CYS A 268 25.37 5.91 -26.95
N HIS A 269 25.70 5.12 -25.93
CA HIS A 269 25.89 3.67 -26.00
C HIS A 269 24.60 2.93 -26.41
N SER A 270 24.74 1.64 -26.74
CA SER A 270 23.62 0.74 -27.04
C SER A 270 22.92 0.24 -25.77
N PHE A 271 21.69 -0.23 -25.91
CA PHE A 271 20.98 -0.87 -24.79
C PHE A 271 21.66 -2.16 -24.34
N LYS A 272 22.31 -2.87 -25.27
CA LYS A 272 23.19 -3.99 -24.93
C LYS A 272 24.29 -3.59 -23.95
N TRP A 273 24.97 -2.48 -24.22
CA TRP A 273 25.99 -1.94 -23.31
C TRP A 273 25.38 -1.59 -21.95
N TYR A 274 24.18 -1.02 -21.93
CA TYR A 274 23.46 -0.72 -20.69
C TYR A 274 23.19 -1.99 -19.86
N LEU A 275 22.73 -3.07 -20.49
CA LEU A 275 22.55 -4.36 -19.79
C LEU A 275 23.88 -4.91 -19.28
N GLU A 276 24.95 -4.84 -20.06
CA GLU A 276 26.24 -5.40 -19.66
C GLU A 276 26.94 -4.60 -18.55
N ASN A 277 26.76 -3.27 -18.51
CA ASN A 277 27.57 -2.38 -17.67
C ASN A 277 26.77 -1.70 -16.54
N VAL A 278 25.46 -1.54 -16.70
CA VAL A 278 24.61 -0.80 -15.76
C VAL A 278 23.64 -1.74 -15.04
N TYR A 279 23.00 -2.66 -15.75
CA TYR A 279 21.99 -3.55 -15.17
C TYR A 279 22.09 -5.02 -15.66
N PRO A 280 23.20 -5.71 -15.37
CA PRO A 280 23.43 -7.09 -15.81
C PRO A 280 22.48 -8.12 -15.16
N GLU A 281 21.82 -7.75 -14.08
CA GLU A 281 20.87 -8.59 -13.37
C GLU A 281 19.51 -8.68 -14.06
N LEU A 282 19.20 -7.80 -15.02
CA LEU A 282 17.98 -7.87 -15.83
C LEU A 282 18.08 -9.01 -16.86
N ARG A 283 17.74 -10.22 -16.42
CA ARG A 283 17.76 -11.43 -17.26
C ARG A 283 16.72 -11.37 -18.38
N ILE A 284 17.12 -11.77 -19.58
CA ILE A 284 16.23 -11.87 -20.74
C ILE A 284 15.25 -13.05 -20.54
N PRO A 285 13.93 -12.89 -20.79
CA PRO A 285 12.95 -13.93 -20.48
C PRO A 285 13.11 -15.19 -21.36
N GLU A 286 13.35 -16.30 -20.68
CA GLU A 286 13.68 -17.61 -21.22
C GLU A 286 12.54 -18.24 -22.07
N GLU A 287 11.28 -17.96 -21.73
CA GLU A 287 10.10 -18.52 -22.40
C GLU A 287 9.82 -17.94 -23.80
N SER A 288 10.49 -16.87 -24.18
CA SER A 288 10.15 -16.07 -25.38
C SER A 288 10.91 -16.49 -26.66
N LEU A 289 11.77 -17.51 -26.58
CA LEU A 289 12.56 -18.00 -27.72
C LEU A 289 12.47 -19.53 -27.82
N TYR A 290 11.37 -20.02 -28.41
CA TYR A 290 11.25 -21.43 -28.80
C TYR A 290 10.91 -21.57 -30.28
N GLN A 291 11.54 -22.55 -30.92
CA GLN A 291 11.27 -22.95 -32.30
C GLN A 291 10.38 -24.19 -32.29
N THR A 292 9.36 -24.24 -33.15
CA THR A 292 8.47 -25.41 -33.25
C THR A 292 8.60 -26.08 -34.61
N GLY A 293 8.58 -27.41 -34.64
CA GLY A 293 8.73 -28.17 -35.87
C GLY A 293 8.64 -29.68 -35.66
N MET A 294 8.69 -30.43 -36.76
CA MET A 294 8.80 -31.89 -36.73
C MET A 294 10.28 -32.30 -36.69
N ILE A 295 10.59 -33.38 -35.98
CA ILE A 295 11.90 -34.03 -36.03
C ILE A 295 11.77 -35.25 -36.94
N ARG A 296 12.50 -35.25 -38.06
CA ARG A 296 12.34 -36.22 -39.15
C ARG A 296 13.59 -37.03 -39.38
N GLN A 297 13.42 -38.33 -39.56
CA GLN A 297 14.44 -39.23 -40.06
C GLN A 297 13.93 -39.84 -41.37
N ARG A 298 14.39 -39.32 -42.51
CA ARG A 298 13.90 -39.70 -43.86
C ARG A 298 12.38 -39.48 -44.01
N GLN A 299 11.60 -40.56 -44.13
CA GLN A 299 10.13 -40.52 -44.26
C GLN A 299 9.39 -40.73 -42.94
N SER A 300 10.12 -40.94 -41.83
CA SER A 300 9.55 -41.15 -40.50
C SER A 300 9.74 -39.91 -39.63
N CYS A 301 8.73 -39.58 -38.83
CA CYS A 301 8.71 -38.50 -37.87
C CYS A 301 8.76 -39.07 -36.45
N LEU A 302 9.46 -38.36 -35.55
CA LEU A 302 9.44 -38.66 -34.12
C LEU A 302 8.07 -38.36 -33.55
N GLU A 303 7.44 -39.37 -32.95
CA GLU A 303 6.08 -39.30 -32.41
C GLU A 303 6.03 -39.79 -30.96
N SER A 304 5.25 -39.09 -30.14
CA SER A 304 4.88 -39.54 -28.80
C SER A 304 3.51 -40.24 -28.82
N HIS A 305 3.38 -41.45 -28.27
CA HIS A 305 2.08 -42.10 -28.10
C HIS A 305 1.85 -42.53 -26.65
N LYS A 306 0.62 -42.39 -26.15
CA LYS A 306 0.23 -42.86 -24.82
C LYS A 306 -0.33 -44.27 -24.93
N SER A 307 0.26 -45.22 -24.20
CA SER A 307 -0.28 -46.56 -24.01
C SER A 307 -1.06 -46.61 -22.69
N GLU A 308 -2.20 -47.30 -22.64
CA GLU A 308 -3.03 -47.44 -21.42
C GLU A 308 -2.28 -48.11 -20.25
N ALA A 309 -1.14 -48.76 -20.51
CA ALA A 309 -0.33 -49.47 -19.53
C ALA A 309 0.83 -48.65 -18.92
N GLN A 310 1.14 -47.44 -19.41
CA GLN A 310 2.29 -46.64 -18.96
C GLN A 310 1.92 -45.19 -18.62
N GLU A 311 2.41 -44.68 -17.48
CA GLU A 311 2.13 -43.30 -17.02
C GLU A 311 2.74 -42.21 -17.91
N LEU A 312 3.85 -42.50 -18.60
CA LEU A 312 4.56 -41.57 -19.49
C LEU A 312 4.44 -42.00 -20.96
N PRO A 313 4.36 -41.05 -21.92
CA PRO A 313 4.29 -41.37 -23.34
C PRO A 313 5.58 -42.04 -23.85
N VAL A 314 5.43 -43.01 -24.74
CA VAL A 314 6.54 -43.71 -25.39
C VAL A 314 6.90 -43.01 -26.69
N LEU A 315 8.19 -42.95 -27.01
CA LEU A 315 8.71 -42.38 -28.26
C LEU A 315 8.81 -43.47 -29.34
N SER A 316 8.33 -43.18 -30.54
CA SER A 316 8.48 -44.06 -31.70
C SER A 316 8.69 -43.27 -32.99
N LEU A 317 9.14 -43.96 -34.05
CA LEU A 317 9.25 -43.40 -35.40
C LEU A 317 8.11 -43.92 -36.27
N ASN A 318 7.22 -43.02 -36.67
CA ASN A 318 6.04 -43.32 -37.49
C ASN A 318 6.05 -42.51 -38.79
N PRO A 319 5.24 -42.86 -39.81
CA PRO A 319 5.09 -42.03 -41.01
C PRO A 319 4.69 -40.59 -40.67
N CYS A 320 5.34 -39.61 -41.32
CA CYS A 320 5.04 -38.19 -41.08
C CYS A 320 3.61 -37.82 -41.53
N ILE A 321 2.82 -37.23 -40.63
CA ILE A 321 1.43 -36.86 -40.89
C ILE A 321 1.36 -35.43 -41.47
N SER A 322 0.61 -35.22 -42.56
CA SER A 322 0.51 -33.93 -43.27
C SER A 322 -0.83 -33.19 -43.07
N SER A 323 -1.79 -33.74 -42.33
CA SER A 323 -3.13 -33.15 -42.11
C SER A 323 -3.25 -32.41 -40.76
N LYS A 324 -3.91 -31.24 -40.75
CA LYS A 324 -4.21 -30.50 -39.50
C LYS A 324 -5.30 -31.24 -38.70
N GLY A 325 -4.91 -31.90 -37.60
CA GLY A 325 -5.80 -32.61 -36.68
C GLY A 325 -5.10 -32.94 -35.35
N THR A 326 -5.79 -33.56 -34.38
CA THR A 326 -5.22 -33.95 -33.07
C THR A 326 -4.01 -34.89 -33.19
N ALA A 327 -3.97 -35.75 -34.21
CA ALA A 327 -2.82 -36.61 -34.51
C ALA A 327 -1.56 -35.83 -34.93
N ALA A 328 -1.68 -34.60 -35.44
CA ALA A 328 -0.53 -33.77 -35.80
C ALA A 328 0.21 -33.19 -34.58
N THR A 329 -0.46 -33.08 -33.42
CA THR A 329 0.16 -32.56 -32.19
C THR A 329 1.14 -33.53 -31.54
N ALA A 330 1.01 -34.84 -31.84
CA ALA A 330 1.89 -35.90 -31.33
C ALA A 330 3.29 -35.90 -32.00
N GLN A 331 3.42 -35.29 -33.18
CA GLN A 331 4.66 -35.18 -33.97
C GLN A 331 5.25 -33.74 -33.96
N GLU A 332 4.63 -32.79 -33.23
CA GLU A 332 5.12 -31.41 -33.09
C GLU A 332 6.02 -31.27 -31.85
N TRP A 333 7.25 -30.85 -32.07
CA TRP A 333 8.28 -30.68 -31.03
C TRP A 333 8.64 -29.21 -30.86
N THR A 334 9.06 -28.84 -29.65
CA THR A 334 9.52 -27.50 -29.31
C THR A 334 11.00 -27.54 -28.92
N TYR A 335 11.85 -26.82 -29.66
CA TYR A 335 13.24 -26.59 -29.31
C TYR A 335 13.39 -25.24 -28.61
N THR A 336 13.94 -25.26 -27.41
CA THR A 336 14.07 -24.09 -26.53
C THR A 336 15.49 -23.56 -26.52
N TYR A 337 15.68 -22.28 -26.19
CA TYR A 337 17.01 -21.65 -26.16
C TYR A 337 17.95 -22.25 -25.08
N ASN A 338 17.41 -22.89 -24.03
CA ASN A 338 18.19 -23.62 -23.01
C ASN A 338 18.60 -25.03 -23.47
N HIS A 339 18.49 -25.31 -24.77
CA HIS A 339 18.83 -26.57 -25.43
C HIS A 339 17.93 -27.76 -25.04
N GLN A 340 16.67 -27.55 -24.64
CA GLN A 340 15.73 -28.67 -24.41
C GLN A 340 14.86 -28.92 -25.65
N VAL A 341 14.67 -30.20 -25.99
CA VAL A 341 13.63 -30.67 -26.93
C VAL A 341 12.45 -31.17 -26.11
N ARG A 342 11.29 -30.51 -26.22
CA ARG A 342 10.14 -30.78 -25.36
C ARG A 342 8.82 -30.83 -26.10
N GLN A 343 7.85 -31.48 -25.46
CA GLN A 343 6.44 -31.48 -25.83
C GLN A 343 5.63 -31.25 -24.55
N GLN A 344 4.89 -30.13 -24.50
CA GLN A 344 4.22 -29.67 -23.27
C GLN A 344 5.19 -29.55 -22.08
N GLN A 345 4.96 -30.30 -20.99
CA GLN A 345 5.79 -30.32 -19.78
C GLN A 345 6.81 -31.47 -19.75
N LEU A 346 6.96 -32.22 -20.85
CA LEU A 346 7.86 -33.36 -20.96
C LEU A 346 9.04 -33.07 -21.90
N CYS A 347 10.24 -33.38 -21.46
CA CYS A 347 11.50 -33.15 -22.17
C CYS A 347 12.14 -34.49 -22.57
N LEU A 348 12.78 -34.53 -23.75
CA LEU A 348 13.66 -35.65 -24.13
C LEU A 348 14.80 -35.73 -23.11
N SER A 349 14.92 -36.89 -22.47
CA SER A 349 15.92 -37.17 -21.45
C SER A 349 16.61 -38.48 -21.74
N VAL A 350 17.90 -38.55 -21.40
CA VAL A 350 18.66 -39.79 -21.48
C VAL A 350 18.62 -40.50 -20.11
N TYR A 351 18.44 -41.82 -20.11
CA TYR A 351 18.47 -42.61 -18.87
C TYR A 351 19.86 -42.61 -18.20
N THR A 352 20.92 -42.94 -18.97
CA THR A 352 22.34 -42.96 -18.54
C THR A 352 23.25 -42.31 -19.59
N LEU A 353 24.50 -41.97 -19.24
CA LEU A 353 25.41 -41.27 -20.15
C LEU A 353 26.30 -42.20 -21.00
N PHE A 354 25.99 -43.49 -21.05
CA PHE A 354 26.76 -44.48 -21.81
C PHE A 354 26.20 -44.66 -23.24
N PRO A 355 27.03 -45.10 -24.22
CA PRO A 355 26.55 -45.51 -25.54
C PRO A 355 25.44 -46.57 -25.45
N GLY A 356 24.45 -46.50 -26.32
CA GLY A 356 23.28 -47.39 -26.31
C GLY A 356 22.22 -47.04 -25.25
N SER A 357 22.39 -45.95 -24.49
CA SER A 357 21.38 -45.58 -23.48
C SER A 357 20.09 -45.08 -24.15
N GLN A 358 18.95 -45.60 -23.66
CA GLN A 358 17.62 -45.23 -24.13
C GLN A 358 17.30 -43.75 -23.87
N VAL A 359 16.57 -43.15 -24.82
CA VAL A 359 16.00 -41.81 -24.76
C VAL A 359 14.51 -41.90 -24.48
N LEU A 360 14.05 -41.19 -23.45
CA LEU A 360 12.69 -41.23 -22.94
C LEU A 360 12.15 -39.84 -22.64
N LEU A 361 10.83 -39.72 -22.50
CA LEU A 361 10.19 -38.48 -22.06
C LEU A 361 10.11 -38.45 -20.53
N SER A 362 10.54 -37.34 -19.93
CA SER A 362 10.44 -37.10 -18.48
C SER A 362 10.03 -35.66 -18.20
N PRO A 363 9.49 -35.34 -17.01
CA PRO A 363 9.16 -33.96 -16.64
C PRO A 363 10.36 -33.03 -16.83
N CYS A 364 10.14 -31.91 -17.51
CA CYS A 364 11.19 -30.92 -17.76
C CYS A 364 11.72 -30.35 -16.43
N LYS A 365 13.04 -30.40 -16.23
CA LYS A 365 13.72 -29.85 -15.05
C LYS A 365 14.76 -28.82 -15.47
N GLU A 366 14.66 -27.61 -14.92
CA GLU A 366 15.68 -26.58 -15.13
C GLU A 366 17.02 -27.02 -14.54
N GLY A 367 18.10 -26.87 -15.31
CA GLY A 367 19.44 -27.25 -14.87
C GLY A 367 19.80 -28.73 -15.01
N ASP A 368 18.89 -29.61 -15.44
CA ASP A 368 19.20 -31.03 -15.64
C ASP A 368 20.02 -31.27 -16.92
N ASN A 369 21.26 -31.71 -16.76
CA ASN A 369 22.18 -31.97 -17.87
C ASN A 369 21.77 -33.17 -18.73
N LYS A 370 20.88 -34.07 -18.25
CA LYS A 370 20.38 -35.21 -19.03
C LYS A 370 19.33 -34.84 -20.08
N GLN A 371 18.85 -33.60 -20.07
CA GLN A 371 17.76 -33.10 -20.90
C GLN A 371 18.23 -32.07 -21.94
N ARG A 372 19.55 -31.94 -22.14
CA ARG A 372 20.17 -30.87 -22.95
C ARG A 372 20.72 -31.41 -24.27
N TRP A 373 20.28 -30.82 -25.38
CA TRP A 373 20.50 -31.26 -26.75
C TRP A 373 20.94 -30.10 -27.65
N GLY A 374 22.11 -30.24 -28.27
CA GLY A 374 22.64 -29.34 -29.29
C GLY A 374 22.30 -29.81 -30.69
N LYS A 375 22.11 -28.87 -31.63
CA LYS A 375 22.03 -29.18 -33.06
C LYS A 375 23.39 -28.94 -33.70
N VAL A 376 23.98 -29.98 -34.28
CA VAL A 376 25.25 -29.89 -35.01
C VAL A 376 25.04 -30.45 -36.41
N GLY A 377 24.86 -29.55 -37.40
CA GLY A 377 24.53 -29.96 -38.77
C GLY A 377 23.22 -30.74 -38.85
N SER A 378 23.29 -31.98 -39.33
CA SER A 378 22.16 -32.94 -39.40
C SER A 378 22.03 -33.83 -38.17
N HIS A 379 22.82 -33.60 -37.12
CA HIS A 379 22.84 -34.43 -35.92
C HIS A 379 22.22 -33.69 -34.73
N ILE A 380 21.61 -34.45 -33.83
CA ILE A 380 21.13 -33.98 -32.53
C ILE A 380 22.06 -34.57 -31.47
N GLU A 381 22.90 -33.73 -30.86
CA GLU A 381 23.94 -34.12 -29.91
C GLU A 381 23.46 -33.90 -28.47
N HIS A 382 23.55 -34.89 -27.61
CA HIS A 382 23.33 -34.74 -26.19
C HIS A 382 24.54 -34.03 -25.55
N ILE A 383 24.32 -32.86 -24.96
CA ILE A 383 25.40 -31.93 -24.57
C ILE A 383 26.32 -32.52 -23.50
N ALA A 384 25.77 -33.29 -22.55
CA ALA A 384 26.55 -33.82 -21.43
C ALA A 384 27.41 -35.04 -21.82
N SER A 385 26.91 -35.92 -22.69
CA SER A 385 27.64 -37.13 -23.13
C SER A 385 28.42 -36.95 -24.43
N ARG A 386 28.13 -35.90 -25.21
CA ARG A 386 28.67 -35.67 -26.57
C ARG A 386 28.32 -36.78 -27.57
N PHE A 387 27.27 -37.53 -27.28
CA PHE A 387 26.73 -38.59 -28.15
C PHE A 387 25.52 -38.09 -28.93
N CYS A 388 25.32 -38.64 -30.12
CA CYS A 388 24.25 -38.27 -31.01
C CYS A 388 23.03 -39.15 -30.82
N LEU A 389 21.84 -38.56 -30.99
CA LEU A 389 20.58 -39.29 -31.04
C LEU A 389 20.60 -40.24 -32.23
N ASP A 390 20.39 -41.52 -31.95
CA ASP A 390 20.50 -42.62 -32.89
C ASP A 390 19.26 -43.54 -32.79
N THR A 391 19.04 -44.35 -33.81
CA THR A 391 17.96 -45.34 -33.85
C THR A 391 18.54 -46.72 -34.07
N GLU A 392 18.36 -47.60 -33.09
CA GLU A 392 18.86 -48.97 -33.11
C GLU A 392 17.69 -49.94 -33.31
N THR A 393 17.89 -50.94 -34.18
CA THR A 393 16.90 -52.02 -34.41
C THR A 393 17.19 -53.19 -33.50
N ILE A 394 16.21 -53.60 -32.68
CA ILE A 394 16.35 -54.75 -31.78
C ILE A 394 15.37 -55.85 -32.23
N GLY A 395 15.90 -57.03 -32.57
CA GLY A 395 15.14 -58.25 -32.86
C GLY A 395 15.40 -58.87 -34.25
N ASP A 396 15.72 -60.17 -34.28
CA ASP A 396 15.96 -60.99 -35.49
C ASP A 396 14.66 -61.62 -36.08
N THR A 397 13.49 -61.12 -35.70
CA THR A 397 12.18 -61.62 -36.19
C THR A 397 11.34 -60.50 -36.79
N ASN A 398 10.46 -60.83 -37.74
CA ASN A 398 9.73 -59.97 -38.70
C ASN A 398 8.94 -58.73 -38.16
N GLU A 399 9.05 -58.36 -36.89
CA GLU A 399 8.61 -57.06 -36.34
C GLU A 399 9.82 -56.31 -35.76
N SER A 400 10.60 -55.66 -36.63
CA SER A 400 11.74 -54.84 -36.21
C SER A 400 11.25 -53.57 -35.50
N THR A 401 11.33 -53.52 -34.17
CA THR A 401 11.09 -52.29 -33.40
C THR A 401 12.36 -51.44 -33.38
N LYS A 402 12.20 -50.14 -33.65
CA LYS A 402 13.30 -49.17 -33.63
C LYS A 402 13.26 -48.41 -32.31
N GLU A 403 14.31 -48.55 -31.50
CA GLU A 403 14.46 -47.80 -30.26
C GLU A 403 15.33 -46.56 -30.47
N LEU A 404 15.05 -45.51 -29.70
CA LEU A 404 15.84 -44.27 -29.69
C LEU A 404 16.88 -44.35 -28.59
N VAL A 405 18.15 -44.23 -28.99
CA VAL A 405 19.31 -44.35 -28.10
C VAL A 405 20.29 -43.20 -28.35
N ILE A 406 21.31 -43.07 -27.50
CA ILE A 406 22.47 -42.20 -27.77
C ILE A 406 23.71 -43.02 -28.11
N ASN A 407 24.41 -42.67 -29.19
CA ASN A 407 25.65 -43.34 -29.63
C ASN A 407 26.73 -42.32 -30.03
N PRO A 408 28.01 -42.70 -30.08
CA PRO A 408 29.06 -41.85 -30.61
C PRO A 408 28.67 -41.25 -31.97
N CYS A 409 28.86 -39.95 -32.11
CA CYS A 409 28.45 -39.22 -33.31
C CYS A 409 29.24 -39.69 -34.54
N GLU A 410 28.55 -40.27 -35.51
CA GLU A 410 29.14 -40.76 -36.76
C GLU A 410 28.54 -40.01 -37.96
N SER A 411 29.39 -39.39 -38.78
CA SER A 411 28.94 -38.57 -39.92
C SER A 411 28.31 -39.39 -41.06
N THR A 412 28.67 -40.66 -41.17
CA THR A 412 28.21 -41.62 -42.19
C THR A 412 26.96 -42.37 -41.78
N ALA A 413 26.67 -42.47 -40.48
CA ALA A 413 25.51 -43.19 -39.95
C ALA A 413 24.21 -42.51 -40.38
N MET A 414 23.39 -43.23 -41.14
CA MET A 414 22.12 -42.70 -41.61
C MET A 414 21.03 -42.67 -40.54
N SER A 415 21.19 -43.48 -39.50
CA SER A 415 20.35 -43.52 -38.31
C SER A 415 20.54 -42.31 -37.39
N GLN A 416 21.62 -41.54 -37.55
CA GLN A 416 21.87 -40.32 -36.77
C GLN A 416 21.55 -39.02 -37.51
N ARG A 417 21.00 -39.10 -38.73
CA ARG A 417 20.68 -37.91 -39.55
C ARG A 417 19.21 -37.52 -39.38
N TRP A 418 19.02 -36.32 -38.84
CA TRP A 418 17.74 -35.73 -38.51
C TRP A 418 17.52 -34.44 -39.30
N ASP A 419 16.39 -34.37 -40.01
CA ASP A 419 15.87 -33.14 -40.60
C ASP A 419 14.92 -32.47 -39.62
N MET A 420 15.13 -31.18 -39.41
CA MET A 420 14.41 -30.39 -38.41
C MET A 420 14.00 -29.05 -39.04
N PRO A 421 12.88 -29.02 -39.79
CA PRO A 421 12.30 -27.80 -40.32
C PRO A 421 11.67 -26.99 -39.18
N TRP A 422 12.53 -26.34 -38.40
CA TRP A 422 12.14 -25.46 -37.31
C TRP A 422 11.54 -24.17 -37.87
N THR A 423 10.31 -23.87 -37.46
CA THR A 423 9.69 -22.57 -37.70
C THR A 423 9.78 -21.75 -36.43
N ALA A 424 10.33 -20.55 -36.51
CA ALA A 424 10.15 -19.57 -35.46
C ALA A 424 8.65 -19.18 -35.48
N LYS A 425 7.90 -19.50 -34.43
CA LYS A 425 6.58 -18.91 -34.21
C LYS A 425 6.80 -17.57 -33.53
N PRO A 426 6.58 -16.41 -34.21
CA PRO A 426 6.30 -15.19 -33.47
C PRO A 426 4.99 -15.43 -32.70
N LEU A 427 4.80 -14.77 -31.56
CA LEU A 427 3.48 -14.64 -30.92
C LEU A 427 2.53 -13.84 -31.82
N ALA A 428 2.06 -14.48 -32.89
CA ALA A 428 1.06 -14.02 -33.84
C ALA A 428 0.07 -15.16 -34.09
N LEU A 429 -0.48 -15.71 -33.01
CA LEU A 429 -1.58 -16.68 -33.03
C LEU A 429 -2.75 -16.15 -32.21
N LEU A 430 -3.13 -14.91 -32.49
CA LEU A 430 -4.43 -14.31 -32.15
C LEU A 430 -5.02 -13.49 -33.31
N SER A 431 -4.28 -13.27 -34.40
CA SER A 431 -4.75 -12.52 -35.59
C SER A 431 -5.46 -13.37 -36.64
N GLU A 432 -5.45 -14.71 -36.54
CA GLU A 432 -6.15 -15.59 -37.50
C GLU A 432 -7.63 -15.80 -37.16
N LYS A 433 -8.07 -15.60 -35.91
CA LYS A 433 -9.51 -15.65 -35.54
C LYS A 433 -10.29 -14.37 -35.83
N LEU A 434 -9.61 -13.26 -36.17
CA LEU A 434 -10.24 -11.99 -36.55
C LEU A 434 -10.37 -11.81 -38.08
N LYS A 435 -9.90 -12.77 -38.89
CA LYS A 435 -10.03 -12.74 -40.35
C LYS A 435 -11.20 -13.56 -40.90
N GLU A 436 -11.91 -14.33 -40.06
CA GLU A 436 -13.10 -15.10 -40.46
C GLU A 436 -14.43 -14.33 -40.37
N THR A 437 -14.41 -13.05 -39.96
CA THR A 437 -15.62 -12.22 -39.84
C THR A 437 -15.44 -10.85 -40.49
N ASN A 438 -15.13 -10.81 -41.79
CA ASN A 438 -15.51 -9.68 -42.65
C ASN A 438 -15.48 -10.10 -44.11
N ASN A 439 -16.65 -10.54 -44.58
CA ASN A 439 -16.98 -10.74 -45.97
C ASN A 439 -17.73 -9.47 -46.42
N LEU A 440 -17.11 -8.64 -47.27
CA LEU A 440 -17.75 -7.74 -48.24
C LEU A 440 -16.64 -7.02 -49.05
N THR A 441 -16.33 -7.59 -50.22
CA THR A 441 -16.14 -6.95 -51.54
C THR A 441 -15.99 -5.42 -51.56
N SER A 442 -14.97 -4.80 -52.18
CA SER A 442 -14.67 -4.91 -53.61
C SER A 442 -13.48 -4.01 -54.03
N VAL A 443 -12.73 -4.47 -55.04
CA VAL A 443 -12.19 -3.69 -56.20
C VAL A 443 -10.81 -2.98 -56.11
N PHE A 444 -9.83 -3.70 -56.67
CA PHE A 444 -8.83 -3.34 -57.69
C PHE A 444 -7.36 -2.99 -57.36
N GLU A 445 -6.52 -3.79 -58.04
CA GLU A 445 -5.08 -3.82 -58.26
C GLU A 445 -4.48 -2.55 -58.90
N VAL A 446 -3.16 -2.34 -58.76
CA VAL A 446 -2.13 -2.49 -59.82
C VAL A 446 -0.80 -1.85 -59.39
N GLN A 447 0.31 -2.53 -59.74
CA GLN A 447 1.71 -2.20 -59.52
C GLN A 447 2.28 -1.12 -60.48
N HIS A 448 3.45 -0.57 -60.09
CA HIS A 448 4.55 -0.03 -60.93
C HIS A 448 4.37 1.32 -61.69
N LEU A 449 5.23 2.32 -61.39
CA LEU A 449 6.33 2.83 -62.25
C LEU A 449 6.90 4.18 -61.76
N ALA A 450 8.21 4.35 -61.96
CA ALA A 450 8.99 5.56 -61.69
C ALA A 450 8.90 6.58 -62.83
N VAL A 451 8.91 7.89 -62.52
CA VAL A 451 9.33 8.97 -63.44
C VAL A 451 9.98 10.12 -62.67
N SER A 452 11.16 10.51 -63.13
CA SER A 452 11.94 11.72 -62.85
C SER A 452 11.64 12.84 -63.87
N GLN A 453 11.71 14.13 -63.46
CA GLN A 453 12.24 15.31 -64.21
C GLN A 453 11.95 16.58 -63.38
N GLU A 454 12.93 17.34 -62.87
CA GLU A 454 13.77 18.39 -63.49
C GLU A 454 13.09 19.75 -63.81
N SER A 455 13.34 20.71 -62.91
CA SER A 455 14.00 22.02 -63.14
C SER A 455 13.31 23.21 -63.86
N ARG A 456 13.65 24.38 -63.29
CA ARG A 456 13.69 25.76 -63.85
C ARG A 456 12.43 26.63 -63.74
N PHE A 457 12.47 27.49 -62.72
CA PHE A 457 12.35 28.93 -62.95
C PHE A 457 13.49 29.63 -62.19
N ALA A 458 14.50 30.06 -62.95
CA ALA A 458 15.53 30.98 -62.53
C ALA A 458 15.28 32.32 -63.26
N GLU A 459 15.85 33.38 -62.70
CA GLU A 459 16.05 34.69 -63.32
C GLU A 459 14.82 35.60 -63.40
N LEU A 460 14.68 36.46 -62.38
CA LEU A 460 14.52 37.91 -62.54
C LEU A 460 14.40 38.54 -61.15
N CYS A 461 15.53 38.98 -60.59
CA CYS A 461 15.71 40.26 -59.89
C CYS A 461 16.93 40.23 -58.97
N SER A 462 18.10 40.32 -59.60
CA SER A 462 19.32 40.85 -59.00
C SER A 462 19.79 42.01 -59.89
N ILE A 463 19.15 43.17 -59.79
CA ILE A 463 19.64 44.45 -60.33
C ILE A 463 19.21 45.57 -59.37
N PHE A 464 20.18 46.41 -59.03
CA PHE A 464 20.21 47.54 -58.08
C PHE A 464 20.55 47.20 -56.62
N MET A 465 21.61 47.74 -56.03
CA MET A 465 22.86 48.34 -56.49
C MET A 465 23.64 48.64 -55.19
N PRO A 466 24.87 48.13 -55.02
CA PRO A 466 25.80 48.56 -53.99
C PRO A 466 26.47 49.88 -54.38
N PHE A 467 26.74 50.77 -53.41
CA PHE A 467 27.64 51.91 -53.55
C PHE A 467 28.59 52.00 -52.35
N LEU A 468 29.85 51.67 -52.65
CA LEU A 468 31.13 52.23 -52.20
C LEU A 468 31.57 52.29 -50.71
N HIS A 469 32.66 51.54 -50.49
CA HIS A 469 33.86 51.88 -49.70
C HIS A 469 34.41 53.30 -49.93
N LEU A 470 34.96 53.94 -48.89
CA LEU A 470 36.42 54.19 -48.70
C LEU A 470 36.65 55.25 -47.59
N CYS A 471 37.45 54.91 -46.56
CA CYS A 471 38.76 55.54 -46.35
C CYS A 471 39.49 54.88 -45.17
N MET A 472 40.80 54.73 -45.35
CA MET A 472 41.73 53.96 -44.53
C MET A 472 42.50 54.82 -43.51
N ALA A 473 43.05 54.11 -42.52
CA ALA A 473 44.48 54.13 -42.12
C ALA A 473 44.96 54.89 -40.85
N HIS A 474 45.90 54.19 -40.20
CA HIS A 474 47.06 54.62 -39.38
C HIS A 474 46.92 54.86 -37.87
N GLN A 475 47.50 53.93 -37.06
CA GLN A 475 48.77 54.05 -36.30
C GLN A 475 48.91 52.80 -35.38
N HIS A 476 49.77 51.83 -35.65
CA HIS A 476 51.20 51.70 -35.31
C HIS A 476 51.62 51.90 -33.83
N GLN A 477 52.18 50.80 -33.30
CA GLN A 477 53.39 50.68 -32.45
C GLN A 477 53.32 50.63 -30.91
N SER A 478 53.66 49.42 -30.43
CA SER A 478 54.68 49.08 -29.44
C SER A 478 54.48 49.45 -27.96
N SER A 479 54.43 48.41 -27.12
CA SER A 479 55.58 48.07 -26.28
C SER A 479 55.64 46.58 -25.99
N GLN A 480 56.85 46.07 -25.92
CA GLN A 480 57.29 44.70 -26.14
C GLN A 480 57.95 44.18 -24.84
N ARG A 481 57.99 42.84 -24.69
CA ARG A 481 58.98 42.05 -23.92
C ARG A 481 58.79 42.06 -22.39
N LYS A 482 59.08 41.00 -21.63
CA LYS A 482 59.85 39.74 -21.81
C LYS A 482 59.46 38.83 -20.60
N LEU A 483 59.15 37.56 -20.80
CA LEU A 483 60.02 36.36 -20.70
C LEU A 483 60.48 35.98 -19.27
N ASP A 484 60.11 34.74 -18.93
CA ASP A 484 60.91 33.65 -18.37
C ASP A 484 60.96 33.35 -16.85
N GLU A 485 60.57 32.08 -16.61
CA GLU A 485 61.29 31.00 -15.89
C GLU A 485 61.07 30.73 -14.38
N GLU A 486 60.54 29.52 -14.18
CA GLU A 486 61.06 28.38 -13.39
C GLU A 486 60.94 28.27 -11.85
N GLU A 487 60.24 27.16 -11.51
CA GLU A 487 60.57 26.06 -10.58
C GLU A 487 61.01 26.28 -9.12
N LYS A 488 60.30 25.51 -8.26
CA LYS A 488 60.74 24.86 -6.98
C LYS A 488 61.08 25.85 -5.84
N ASP A 489 60.82 25.59 -4.57
CA ASP A 489 60.94 24.33 -3.84
C ASP A 489 60.15 24.34 -2.50
N GLU A 490 60.16 23.19 -1.87
CA GLU A 490 59.44 22.70 -0.69
C GLU A 490 59.60 23.44 0.68
N THR A 491 58.51 23.32 1.46
CA THR A 491 58.36 23.05 2.91
C THR A 491 59.05 23.83 4.04
N SER A 492 58.18 24.15 5.01
CA SER A 492 58.34 24.11 6.48
C SER A 492 58.90 25.35 7.21
N LEU A 493 58.08 25.94 8.09
CA LEU A 493 58.21 25.82 9.56
C LEU A 493 57.37 26.89 10.29
N PHE A 494 56.47 26.39 11.15
CA PHE A 494 56.05 26.91 12.46
C PHE A 494 56.23 28.40 12.80
N ARG A 495 55.13 29.08 13.18
CA ARG A 495 54.87 29.46 14.59
C ARG A 495 53.48 30.06 14.83
N ARG A 496 53.04 29.81 16.07
CA ARG A 496 51.85 30.25 16.82
C ARG A 496 51.61 31.77 16.83
N GLY A 497 50.36 32.15 17.12
CA GLY A 497 49.96 33.44 17.69
C GLY A 497 48.59 33.87 17.15
N GLU A 498 47.50 33.48 17.81
CA GLU A 498 46.70 34.34 18.72
C GLU A 498 45.73 35.30 18.00
N SER A 499 44.44 34.94 18.14
CA SER A 499 43.24 35.76 18.35
C SER A 499 43.29 37.27 18.05
N SER A 500 42.44 37.72 17.10
CA SER A 500 41.38 38.76 17.28
C SER A 500 40.78 39.20 15.92
N PRO A 501 39.55 39.75 15.88
CA PRO A 501 38.54 39.45 14.85
C PRO A 501 38.44 40.49 13.73
N ILE A 502 38.07 40.05 12.52
CA ILE A 502 37.69 40.93 11.41
C ILE A 502 36.26 40.62 10.97
N LYS A 503 35.38 41.54 11.36
CA LYS A 503 34.11 41.98 10.75
C LYS A 503 33.66 41.24 9.48
N GLU A 504 32.62 40.42 9.60
CA GLU A 504 31.78 40.06 8.45
C GLU A 504 30.88 41.26 8.07
N LYS A 505 31.03 41.71 6.82
CA LYS A 505 30.04 42.54 6.14
C LYS A 505 28.84 41.67 5.80
N GLY A 506 27.69 41.97 6.40
CA GLY A 506 26.41 41.37 6.02
C GLY A 506 26.02 41.81 4.60
N ASN A 507 26.00 40.86 3.67
CA ASN A 507 25.18 40.94 2.47
C ASN A 507 23.88 40.17 2.75
N SER A 508 22.76 40.90 2.87
CA SER A 508 21.43 40.31 2.91
C SER A 508 21.11 39.74 1.52
N ALA A 509 21.25 38.43 1.34
CA ALA A 509 20.69 37.74 0.18
C ALA A 509 19.16 37.70 0.34
N SER A 510 18.42 38.40 -0.52
CA SER A 510 16.97 38.31 -0.59
C SER A 510 16.58 37.03 -1.31
N LEU A 511 15.98 36.07 -0.60
CA LEU A 511 15.36 34.88 -1.18
C LEU A 511 14.15 35.31 -2.04
N SER A 512 14.07 34.86 -3.30
CA SER A 512 12.93 35.11 -4.18
C SER A 512 12.10 33.85 -4.41
N VAL A 513 10.79 33.92 -4.17
CA VAL A 513 9.81 32.90 -4.59
C VAL A 513 9.16 33.38 -5.88
N THR A 514 9.29 32.60 -6.96
CA THR A 514 8.74 32.95 -8.28
C THR A 514 7.60 32.00 -8.63
N VAL A 515 6.40 32.54 -8.84
CA VAL A 515 5.26 31.78 -9.38
C VAL A 515 5.20 32.01 -10.88
N VAL A 516 5.39 30.94 -11.66
CA VAL A 516 5.27 30.96 -13.11
C VAL A 516 3.85 30.55 -13.46
N ALA A 517 2.97 31.54 -13.65
CA ALA A 517 1.63 31.32 -14.18
C ALA A 517 1.68 31.09 -15.70
N GLY A 518 0.89 30.13 -16.20
CA GLY A 518 0.65 29.95 -17.63
C GLY A 518 0.03 31.20 -18.26
N ARG A 519 0.87 32.11 -18.79
CA ARG A 519 0.40 33.33 -19.47
C ARG A 519 -0.41 33.00 -20.73
N ARG A 520 -1.65 33.49 -20.80
CA ARG A 520 -2.02 34.44 -21.87
C ARG A 520 -1.48 35.80 -21.43
N ALA A 521 -0.50 36.35 -22.14
CA ALA A 521 -0.05 37.73 -21.91
C ALA A 521 -0.38 38.60 -23.11
N THR A 522 -1.09 39.69 -22.84
CA THR A 522 -0.78 41.00 -23.41
C THR A 522 0.08 41.77 -22.39
N PRO A 523 1.02 42.63 -22.83
CA PRO A 523 2.01 43.24 -21.95
C PRO A 523 1.60 44.65 -21.52
N GLU A 524 1.41 44.90 -20.22
CA GLU A 524 1.57 46.21 -19.58
C GLU A 524 1.49 46.07 -18.05
N ALA A 525 2.17 46.98 -17.34
CA ALA A 525 2.29 47.11 -15.88
C ALA A 525 3.36 46.25 -15.16
N LEU A 526 4.62 46.72 -15.28
CA LEU A 526 5.66 46.55 -14.26
C LEU A 526 5.89 47.93 -13.61
N GLN A 527 5.19 48.24 -12.52
CA GLN A 527 5.63 49.24 -11.55
C GLN A 527 4.74 49.20 -10.31
N GLU A 528 5.30 48.82 -9.14
CA GLU A 528 5.34 49.66 -7.94
C GLU A 528 5.90 48.91 -6.72
N ARG A 529 6.76 49.60 -5.98
CA ARG A 529 7.43 49.15 -4.75
C ARG A 529 6.56 49.44 -3.53
N GLY A 530 6.52 48.47 -2.62
CA GLY A 530 6.82 48.62 -1.18
C GLY A 530 5.93 49.51 -0.30
N THR A 531 5.28 48.88 0.68
CA THR A 531 5.42 49.19 2.13
C THR A 531 4.42 48.32 2.90
N MET A 532 4.92 47.47 3.82
CA MET A 532 4.07 46.82 4.82
C MET A 532 4.44 47.37 6.20
N LEU A 533 3.46 48.02 6.81
CA LEU A 533 3.48 48.53 8.18
C LEU A 533 3.51 47.37 9.17
N ALA A 534 4.31 47.51 10.21
CA ALA A 534 4.28 46.65 11.39
C ALA A 534 3.00 46.89 12.23
N PRO A 535 2.56 45.89 12.99
CA PRO A 535 2.05 46.20 14.33
C PRO A 535 2.59 45.27 15.43
N ASP A 536 3.05 45.95 16.48
CA ASP A 536 2.97 45.70 17.91
C ASP A 536 3.10 44.29 18.51
N SER A 537 4.16 44.21 19.32
CA SER A 537 4.40 43.29 20.40
C SER A 537 3.32 43.33 21.49
N THR A 538 2.67 42.20 21.75
CA THR A 538 2.17 41.88 23.09
C THR A 538 2.51 40.43 23.42
N LEU A 539 3.32 40.24 24.47
CA LEU A 539 3.74 38.94 24.97
C LEU A 539 2.52 38.10 25.42
N MET A 540 2.38 36.90 24.85
CA MET A 540 1.80 35.76 25.54
C MET A 540 2.74 34.57 25.36
N SER A 541 3.04 33.91 26.49
CA SER A 541 4.09 32.93 26.72
C SER A 541 4.14 31.79 25.71
N GLU A 542 5.37 31.48 25.28
CA GLU A 542 5.77 30.28 24.54
C GLU A 542 5.32 28.99 25.25
N GLN A 543 4.46 28.21 24.57
CA GLN A 543 4.43 26.75 24.68
C GLN A 543 4.60 26.20 23.27
N GLY A 544 5.73 25.51 23.06
CA GLY A 544 6.15 24.99 21.77
C GLY A 544 5.14 24.02 21.17
N TRP A 545 4.85 24.22 19.88
CA TRP A 545 4.11 23.28 19.06
C TRP A 545 4.96 22.03 18.82
N GLN A 546 4.91 21.08 19.74
CA GLN A 546 5.27 19.69 19.47
C GLN A 546 4.26 19.13 18.48
N THR A 547 4.73 18.78 17.28
CA THR A 547 3.99 18.04 16.26
C THR A 547 3.39 16.76 16.85
N THR A 548 2.07 16.72 16.96
CA THR A 548 1.31 15.56 17.45
C THR A 548 1.39 14.43 16.43
N ALA A 549 2.15 13.39 16.75
CA ALA A 549 2.03 12.08 16.11
C ALA A 549 0.57 11.60 16.16
N ALA A 550 0.11 10.83 15.17
CA ALA A 550 -1.24 10.26 15.15
C ALA A 550 -1.49 9.44 16.43
N THR A 551 -2.17 10.04 17.40
CA THR A 551 -2.57 9.44 18.66
C THR A 551 -3.40 8.18 18.40
N GLY A 552 -3.08 7.08 19.08
CA GLY A 552 -3.87 5.84 19.03
C GLY A 552 -3.23 4.65 18.28
N SER A 553 -2.00 4.76 17.74
CA SER A 553 -1.24 3.59 17.25
C SER A 553 -0.54 2.84 18.40
N PRO A 554 -0.07 1.59 18.23
CA PRO A 554 0.71 0.90 19.28
C PRO A 554 1.95 1.70 19.73
N GLN A 555 2.58 2.44 18.81
CA GLN A 555 3.77 3.26 19.09
C GLN A 555 3.44 4.60 19.75
N HIS A 556 2.25 5.14 19.47
CA HIS A 556 1.75 6.40 20.03
C HIS A 556 0.42 6.17 20.75
N ALA A 557 0.42 5.20 21.67
CA ALA A 557 -0.78 4.80 22.38
C ALA A 557 -1.32 5.95 23.24
N LYS A 558 -2.64 6.05 23.31
CA LYS A 558 -3.34 7.04 24.12
C LYS A 558 -3.09 6.74 25.59
N LYS A 559 -2.67 7.76 26.35
CA LYS A 559 -2.36 7.63 27.78
C LYS A 559 -3.65 7.52 28.59
N SER A 560 -3.88 6.38 29.24
CA SER A 560 -5.03 6.21 30.14
C SER A 560 -4.91 7.15 31.35
N ASN A 561 -6.01 7.81 31.72
CA ASN A 561 -6.06 8.78 32.82
C ASN A 561 -4.94 9.85 32.78
N ASN A 562 -4.44 10.20 31.59
CA ASN A 562 -3.30 11.10 31.37
C ASN A 562 -2.01 10.70 32.11
N GLN A 563 -1.85 9.42 32.47
CA GLN A 563 -0.64 8.89 33.10
C GLN A 563 0.43 8.54 32.04
N ASP A 564 1.65 9.00 32.24
CA ASP A 564 2.80 8.71 31.38
C ASP A 564 3.80 7.82 32.14
N PHE A 565 3.97 6.59 31.67
CA PHE A 565 4.86 5.59 32.29
C PHE A 565 6.29 6.12 32.52
N ASN A 566 6.90 6.69 31.47
CA ASN A 566 8.30 7.11 31.52
C ASN A 566 8.48 8.30 32.46
N ARG A 567 7.56 9.28 32.43
CA ARG A 567 7.60 10.44 33.32
C ARG A 567 7.38 10.05 34.78
N LEU A 568 6.41 9.17 35.06
CA LEU A 568 6.09 8.72 36.42
C LEU A 568 7.22 7.86 36.98
N ARG A 569 7.79 6.94 36.18
CA ARG A 569 8.95 6.13 36.58
C ARG A 569 10.16 7.01 36.91
N ALA A 570 10.51 7.96 36.04
CA ALA A 570 11.64 8.87 36.28
C ALA A 570 11.46 9.70 37.56
N SER A 571 10.23 10.19 37.80
CA SER A 571 9.90 10.92 39.03
C SER A 571 10.10 10.06 40.29
N CYS A 572 9.60 8.82 40.28
CA CYS A 572 9.74 7.89 41.41
C CYS A 572 11.21 7.53 41.67
N LEU A 573 11.98 7.23 40.61
CA LEU A 573 13.41 6.94 40.72
C LEU A 573 14.19 8.13 41.29
N SER A 574 13.89 9.37 40.86
CA SER A 574 14.57 10.56 41.35
C SER A 574 14.33 10.85 42.84
N GLN A 575 13.18 10.41 43.37
CA GLN A 575 12.79 10.60 44.77
C GLN A 575 13.13 9.39 45.65
N GLY A 576 13.56 8.27 45.08
CA GLY A 576 13.77 7.02 45.81
C GLY A 576 12.48 6.42 46.37
N LEU A 577 11.34 6.67 45.71
CA LEU A 577 10.02 6.19 46.13
C LEU A 577 9.50 5.11 45.17
N LEU A 578 8.63 4.24 45.66
CA LEU A 578 7.87 3.30 44.83
C LEU A 578 6.56 3.96 44.39
N PHE A 579 6.18 3.75 43.14
CA PHE A 579 4.96 4.30 42.57
C PHE A 579 3.72 3.76 43.27
N GLU A 580 2.78 4.66 43.56
CA GLU A 580 1.46 4.34 44.08
C GLU A 580 0.41 4.92 43.14
N ASP A 581 -0.42 4.05 42.57
CA ASP A 581 -1.41 4.47 41.58
C ASP A 581 -2.66 5.06 42.24
N ALA A 582 -2.74 6.39 42.26
CA ALA A 582 -3.90 7.11 42.78
C ALA A 582 -5.18 6.87 41.97
N THR A 583 -5.08 6.48 40.70
CA THR A 583 -6.24 6.24 39.82
C THR A 583 -6.79 4.82 39.93
N PHE A 584 -6.03 3.91 40.55
CA PHE A 584 -6.45 2.54 40.84
C PHE A 584 -5.86 2.10 42.18
N PRO A 585 -6.35 2.67 43.30
CA PRO A 585 -5.72 2.53 44.61
C PRO A 585 -5.78 1.10 45.14
N ALA A 586 -4.82 0.74 46.00
CA ALA A 586 -4.80 -0.51 46.75
C ALA A 586 -5.90 -0.55 47.83
N HIS A 587 -7.16 -0.52 47.41
CA HIS A 587 -8.35 -0.33 48.22
C HIS A 587 -9.52 -1.17 47.68
N ILE A 588 -10.55 -1.36 48.51
CA ILE A 588 -11.75 -2.16 48.17
C ILE A 588 -12.46 -1.64 46.91
N SER A 589 -12.35 -0.34 46.61
CA SER A 589 -12.90 0.29 45.40
C SER A 589 -12.36 -0.33 44.11
N SER A 590 -11.08 -0.72 44.08
CA SER A 590 -10.46 -1.38 42.92
C SER A 590 -10.82 -2.86 42.80
N ILE A 591 -11.29 -3.49 43.89
CA ILE A 591 -11.82 -4.85 43.88
C ILE A 591 -13.27 -4.85 43.40
N GLY A 592 -14.09 -3.94 43.92
CA GLY A 592 -15.52 -3.84 43.66
C GLY A 592 -16.37 -4.49 44.77
N PRO A 593 -17.47 -3.85 45.20
CA PRO A 593 -18.21 -4.23 46.41
C PRO A 593 -19.02 -5.53 46.29
N ASN A 594 -19.34 -5.98 45.07
CA ASN A 594 -20.19 -7.15 44.82
C ASN A 594 -19.39 -8.41 44.46
N LEU A 595 -18.06 -8.33 44.34
CA LEU A 595 -17.23 -9.48 43.98
C LEU A 595 -17.16 -10.52 45.12
N LEU A 596 -17.04 -10.03 46.36
CA LEU A 596 -16.95 -10.85 47.56
C LEU A 596 -17.85 -10.28 48.67
N PRO A 597 -18.29 -11.12 49.63
CA PRO A 597 -18.91 -10.65 50.87
C PRO A 597 -18.06 -9.61 51.63
N GLU A 598 -18.71 -8.65 52.30
CA GLU A 598 -18.02 -7.55 53.00
C GLU A 598 -16.95 -8.00 54.01
N ASP A 599 -17.18 -9.09 54.73
CA ASP A 599 -16.25 -9.64 55.72
C ASP A 599 -14.94 -10.10 55.07
N LYS A 600 -15.02 -10.64 53.84
CA LYS A 600 -13.85 -11.02 53.05
C LYS A 600 -13.16 -9.81 52.44
N LEU A 601 -13.92 -8.82 51.95
CA LEU A 601 -13.35 -7.58 51.37
C LEU A 601 -12.46 -6.84 52.38
N ARG A 602 -12.87 -6.76 53.65
CA ARG A 602 -12.08 -6.11 54.72
C ARG A 602 -10.77 -6.84 55.06
N ARG A 603 -10.62 -8.11 54.65
CA ARG A 603 -9.43 -8.93 54.90
C ARG A 603 -8.42 -8.93 53.74
N ILE A 604 -8.73 -8.22 52.65
CA ILE A 604 -7.85 -8.15 51.49
C ILE A 604 -6.58 -7.38 51.86
N GLN A 605 -5.43 -7.96 51.54
CA GLN A 605 -4.11 -7.36 51.70
C GLN A 605 -3.50 -7.10 50.33
N TRP A 606 -2.91 -5.94 50.13
CA TRP A 606 -2.19 -5.61 48.91
C TRP A 606 -0.70 -5.71 49.17
N LYS A 607 0.01 -6.49 48.36
CA LYS A 607 1.45 -6.75 48.53
C LYS A 607 2.18 -6.60 47.21
N ARG A 608 3.41 -6.09 47.22
CA ARG A 608 4.27 -6.06 46.04
C ARG A 608 5.01 -7.39 45.84
N PRO A 609 5.34 -7.79 44.60
CA PRO A 609 6.19 -8.94 44.31
C PRO A 609 7.50 -8.99 45.10
N THR A 610 8.11 -7.83 45.34
CA THR A 610 9.35 -7.67 46.13
C THR A 610 9.18 -7.98 47.62
N GLU A 611 7.95 -7.98 48.15
CA GLU A 611 7.64 -8.42 49.52
C GLU A 611 7.41 -9.94 49.60
N LEU A 612 7.09 -10.56 48.47
CA LEU A 612 6.72 -11.98 48.38
C LEU A 612 7.92 -12.86 48.05
N GLN A 613 8.81 -12.37 47.19
CA GLN A 613 9.95 -13.11 46.66
C GLN A 613 11.23 -12.27 46.67
N ARG A 614 12.38 -12.91 46.87
CA ARG A 614 13.69 -12.25 46.86
C ARG A 614 14.09 -11.74 45.47
N ASN A 615 13.78 -12.52 44.42
CA ASN A 615 14.16 -12.23 43.04
C ASN A 615 12.92 -12.28 42.13
N PRO A 616 12.05 -11.26 42.15
CA PRO A 616 10.91 -11.20 41.24
C PRO A 616 11.37 -10.88 39.81
N PHE A 617 10.70 -11.48 38.83
CA PHE A 617 10.88 -11.24 37.41
C PHE A 617 9.54 -10.91 36.77
N LEU A 618 9.58 -10.04 35.75
CA LEU A 618 8.37 -9.80 34.97
C LEU A 618 8.10 -11.03 34.11
N ILE A 619 9.14 -11.47 33.39
CA ILE A 619 9.15 -12.65 32.51
C ILE A 619 10.49 -13.38 32.74
N ILE A 620 10.49 -14.71 32.85
CA ILE A 620 11.71 -15.52 33.06
C ILE A 620 12.18 -16.17 31.76
N ASP A 621 11.37 -17.07 31.19
CA ASP A 621 11.72 -17.90 30.02
C ASP A 621 10.77 -17.64 28.84
N GLY A 622 10.47 -16.37 28.60
CA GLY A 622 9.45 -15.94 27.65
C GLY A 622 8.04 -16.07 28.22
N VAL A 623 7.06 -15.56 27.49
CA VAL A 623 5.65 -15.56 27.91
C VAL A 623 4.98 -16.85 27.45
N SER A 624 4.42 -17.61 28.38
CA SER A 624 3.78 -18.89 28.13
C SER A 624 2.38 -18.96 28.74
N ARG A 625 1.45 -19.63 28.06
CA ARG A 625 0.11 -19.93 28.62
C ARG A 625 0.22 -20.69 29.94
N PHE A 626 1.25 -21.50 30.12
CA PHE A 626 1.47 -22.27 31.35
C PHE A 626 1.87 -21.41 32.55
N ASP A 627 2.13 -20.11 32.38
CA ASP A 627 2.41 -19.18 33.48
C ASP A 627 1.11 -18.71 34.14
N ILE A 628 -0.03 -18.92 33.50
CA ILE A 628 -1.35 -18.44 33.91
C ILE A 628 -2.07 -19.52 34.72
N MET A 629 -2.47 -19.19 35.95
CA MET A 629 -3.40 -19.99 36.73
C MET A 629 -4.51 -19.09 37.29
N GLN A 630 -5.76 -19.38 36.92
CA GLN A 630 -6.91 -18.58 37.34
C GLN A 630 -7.09 -18.58 38.86
N GLY A 631 -7.35 -17.39 39.42
CA GLY A 631 -7.68 -17.19 40.83
C GLY A 631 -9.17 -17.39 41.15
N GLU A 632 -9.69 -16.67 42.15
CA GLU A 632 -11.11 -16.74 42.55
C GLU A 632 -12.03 -15.89 41.66
N ILE A 633 -11.47 -15.07 40.77
CA ILE A 633 -12.22 -14.20 39.85
C ILE A 633 -12.70 -15.03 38.64
N GLY A 634 -13.95 -14.81 38.22
CA GLY A 634 -14.58 -15.49 37.09
C GLY A 634 -14.19 -14.91 35.73
N ASP A 635 -12.90 -14.65 35.50
CA ASP A 635 -12.35 -13.98 34.33
C ASP A 635 -11.70 -14.94 33.31
N CYS A 636 -12.08 -16.23 33.36
CA CYS A 636 -11.62 -17.27 32.42
C CYS A 636 -11.64 -16.85 30.94
N TRP A 637 -12.59 -16.01 30.55
CA TRP A 637 -12.73 -15.45 29.21
C TRP A 637 -11.52 -14.58 28.80
N LEU A 638 -10.97 -13.79 29.73
CA LEU A 638 -9.76 -13.01 29.51
C LEU A 638 -8.52 -13.93 29.51
N LEU A 639 -8.43 -14.83 30.48
CA LEU A 639 -7.27 -15.71 30.63
C LEU A 639 -7.13 -16.70 29.46
N ALA A 640 -8.23 -17.21 28.91
CA ALA A 640 -8.24 -18.00 27.68
C ALA A 640 -7.78 -17.18 26.46
N ALA A 641 -8.16 -15.90 26.37
CA ALA A 641 -7.65 -15.02 25.33
C ALA A 641 -6.14 -14.79 25.48
N LEU A 642 -5.66 -14.54 26.71
CA LEU A 642 -4.23 -14.42 27.00
C LEU A 642 -3.46 -15.70 26.68
N GLY A 643 -4.01 -16.86 27.00
CA GLY A 643 -3.45 -18.16 26.62
C GLY A 643 -3.21 -18.26 25.11
N SER A 644 -4.18 -17.82 24.30
CA SER A 644 -4.04 -17.78 22.84
C SER A 644 -3.01 -16.73 22.37
N LEU A 645 -2.94 -15.58 23.03
CA LEU A 645 -2.00 -14.50 22.74
C LEU A 645 -0.54 -14.97 22.93
N THR A 646 -0.27 -15.82 23.93
CA THR A 646 1.09 -16.35 24.17
C THR A 646 1.63 -17.15 22.99
N LEU A 647 0.76 -17.70 22.14
CA LEU A 647 1.15 -18.42 20.92
C LEU A 647 1.53 -17.47 19.77
N GLN A 648 1.18 -16.18 19.86
CA GLN A 648 1.31 -15.21 18.77
C GLN A 648 2.12 -13.98 19.15
N LYS A 649 3.44 -14.11 18.97
CA LYS A 649 4.43 -13.05 19.26
C LYS A 649 4.10 -11.69 18.62
N GLN A 650 3.49 -11.68 17.42
CA GLN A 650 3.15 -10.46 16.68
C GLN A 650 2.18 -9.54 17.43
N PHE A 651 1.24 -10.11 18.20
CA PHE A 651 0.27 -9.35 18.97
C PHE A 651 0.77 -9.11 20.39
N LEU A 652 1.47 -10.11 20.96
CA LEU A 652 1.99 -10.05 22.33
C LEU A 652 2.90 -8.84 22.56
N GLU A 653 3.78 -8.52 21.61
CA GLU A 653 4.71 -7.39 21.72
C GLU A 653 4.00 -6.02 21.72
N ASN A 654 2.77 -5.93 21.21
CA ASN A 654 1.97 -4.72 21.32
C ASN A 654 1.39 -4.57 22.73
N VAL A 655 1.01 -5.67 23.39
CA VAL A 655 0.32 -5.67 24.70
C VAL A 655 1.30 -5.52 25.86
N ILE A 656 2.47 -6.19 25.79
CA ILE A 656 3.49 -6.18 26.84
C ILE A 656 4.76 -5.48 26.31
N PRO A 657 4.93 -4.17 26.57
CA PRO A 657 6.16 -3.46 26.26
C PRO A 657 7.38 -4.06 26.96
N LYS A 658 8.54 -4.05 26.29
CA LYS A 658 9.80 -4.67 26.77
C LYS A 658 10.69 -3.73 27.60
N ASP A 659 10.28 -2.48 27.78
CA ASP A 659 11.02 -1.41 28.46
C ASP A 659 10.77 -1.35 29.98
N GLN A 660 10.32 -2.45 30.58
CA GLN A 660 9.93 -2.59 31.98
C GLN A 660 10.43 -3.91 32.58
N GLY A 661 10.64 -3.93 33.90
CA GLY A 661 11.16 -5.09 34.62
C GLY A 661 11.37 -4.80 36.12
N PHE A 662 11.79 -5.82 36.87
CA PHE A 662 12.09 -5.71 38.31
C PHE A 662 13.57 -5.47 38.61
N GLN A 663 14.43 -5.62 37.61
CA GLN A 663 15.88 -5.55 37.74
C GLN A 663 16.36 -4.11 37.58
N ASP A 664 16.34 -3.59 36.35
CA ASP A 664 16.86 -2.27 36.02
C ASP A 664 15.76 -1.20 36.16
N ASN A 665 16.10 -0.08 36.80
CA ASN A 665 15.21 1.08 36.94
C ASN A 665 13.85 0.75 37.59
N TYR A 666 13.82 -0.21 38.53
CA TYR A 666 12.61 -0.58 39.25
C TYR A 666 12.13 0.57 40.15
N ALA A 667 10.86 0.95 39.97
CA ALA A 667 10.18 1.94 40.79
C ALA A 667 8.76 1.51 41.17
N GLY A 668 8.46 0.19 41.18
CA GLY A 668 7.13 -0.33 41.50
C GLY A 668 6.03 0.08 40.51
N ILE A 669 6.39 0.33 39.25
CA ILE A 669 5.52 0.84 38.17
C ILE A 669 5.69 -0.01 36.90
N PHE A 670 4.57 -0.34 36.25
CA PHE A 670 4.50 -1.13 35.03
C PHE A 670 3.44 -0.55 34.09
N HIS A 671 3.44 -0.95 32.83
CA HIS A 671 2.40 -0.56 31.88
C HIS A 671 2.10 -1.64 30.83
N PHE A 672 0.86 -1.65 30.36
CA PHE A 672 0.35 -2.59 29.35
C PHE A 672 -0.53 -1.84 28.37
N ARG A 673 -0.64 -2.34 27.14
CA ARG A 673 -1.43 -1.69 26.09
C ARG A 673 -2.60 -2.56 25.68
N PHE A 674 -3.76 -1.94 25.56
CA PHE A 674 -4.98 -2.59 25.11
C PHE A 674 -5.61 -1.79 23.99
N TRP A 675 -6.15 -2.48 23.01
CA TRP A 675 -6.92 -1.85 21.95
C TRP A 675 -8.33 -1.53 22.46
N GLN A 676 -8.77 -0.29 22.28
CA GLN A 676 -10.11 0.18 22.62
C GLN A 676 -10.65 1.00 21.44
N TYR A 677 -11.68 0.48 20.78
CA TYR A 677 -12.50 1.23 19.81
C TYR A 677 -11.75 1.88 18.65
N GLY A 678 -10.69 1.24 18.17
CA GLY A 678 -9.88 1.74 17.06
C GLY A 678 -8.54 2.33 17.46
N GLU A 679 -8.30 2.53 18.76
CA GLU A 679 -7.10 3.14 19.32
C GLU A 679 -6.41 2.20 20.31
N TRP A 680 -5.08 2.21 20.37
CA TRP A 680 -4.31 1.58 21.44
C TRP A 680 -4.23 2.52 22.65
N VAL A 681 -4.49 1.99 23.83
CA VAL A 681 -4.48 2.72 25.11
C VAL A 681 -3.39 2.13 26.01
N ASP A 682 -2.47 2.97 26.47
CA ASP A 682 -1.41 2.63 27.41
C ASP A 682 -1.91 2.79 28.85
N VAL A 683 -1.91 1.70 29.61
CA VAL A 683 -2.43 1.62 30.98
C VAL A 683 -1.28 1.40 31.95
N VAL A 684 -0.97 2.44 32.72
CA VAL A 684 0.06 2.41 33.77
C VAL A 684 -0.55 1.83 35.05
N ILE A 685 0.19 1.01 35.79
CA ILE A 685 -0.20 0.49 37.11
C ILE A 685 0.98 0.48 38.07
N ASP A 686 0.71 0.45 39.37
CA ASP A 686 1.69 -0.03 40.35
C ASP A 686 1.67 -1.57 40.45
N ASP A 687 2.66 -2.16 41.10
CA ASP A 687 2.80 -3.62 41.24
C ASP A 687 2.16 -4.24 42.49
N ARG A 688 1.32 -3.50 43.23
CA ARG A 688 0.60 -4.07 44.39
C ARG A 688 -0.49 -5.04 43.92
N LEU A 689 -0.47 -6.29 44.37
CA LEU A 689 -1.44 -7.32 43.98
C LEU A 689 -2.35 -7.69 45.17
N PRO A 690 -3.64 -8.02 44.94
CA PRO A 690 -4.58 -8.34 46.01
C PRO A 690 -4.48 -9.80 46.47
N PHE A 691 -4.41 -9.99 47.80
CA PHE A 691 -4.37 -11.29 48.47
C PHE A 691 -5.50 -11.42 49.47
N LEU A 692 -6.11 -12.61 49.51
CA LEU A 692 -7.05 -13.01 50.55
C LEU A 692 -6.45 -14.19 51.31
N ASN A 693 -6.23 -14.02 52.62
CA ASN A 693 -5.67 -15.06 53.50
C ASN A 693 -4.32 -15.63 53.01
N GLY A 694 -3.48 -14.76 52.44
CA GLY A 694 -2.17 -15.15 51.92
C GLY A 694 -2.20 -15.87 50.57
N ARG A 695 -3.36 -16.00 49.93
CA ARG A 695 -3.51 -16.53 48.56
C ARG A 695 -3.87 -15.40 47.61
N TYR A 696 -3.46 -15.53 46.35
CA TYR A 696 -3.85 -14.60 45.30
C TYR A 696 -5.38 -14.58 45.16
N LEU A 697 -5.96 -13.39 45.11
CA LEU A 697 -7.37 -13.24 44.78
C LEU A 697 -7.60 -13.40 43.27
N SER A 698 -6.67 -12.88 42.48
CA SER A 698 -6.73 -12.79 41.03
C SER A 698 -5.77 -13.80 40.38
N VAL A 699 -5.52 -13.73 39.07
CA VAL A 699 -4.61 -14.67 38.39
C VAL A 699 -3.26 -14.74 39.11
N HIS A 700 -2.76 -15.96 39.30
CA HIS A 700 -1.48 -16.19 39.94
C HIS A 700 -0.51 -16.92 39.02
N PRO A 701 0.78 -16.67 39.19
CA PRO A 701 1.78 -17.29 38.34
C PRO A 701 2.00 -18.75 38.70
N ARG A 702 2.41 -19.55 37.71
CA ARG A 702 2.79 -20.96 37.94
C ARG A 702 4.09 -21.10 38.72
N THR A 703 5.07 -20.30 38.37
CA THR A 703 6.32 -20.16 39.11
C THR A 703 6.16 -19.05 40.14
N SER A 704 6.80 -19.18 41.30
CA SER A 704 6.58 -18.23 42.40
C SER A 704 7.16 -16.83 42.13
N ASN A 705 8.05 -16.70 41.15
CA ASN A 705 8.87 -15.51 40.88
C ASN A 705 8.60 -14.80 39.55
N GLU A 706 7.59 -15.21 38.78
CA GLU A 706 7.17 -14.56 37.53
C GLU A 706 5.85 -13.81 37.72
N PHE A 707 5.70 -12.57 37.23
CA PHE A 707 4.56 -11.72 37.63
C PHE A 707 3.79 -11.06 36.48
N TRP A 708 4.16 -11.29 35.22
CA TRP A 708 3.44 -10.70 34.08
C TRP A 708 1.93 -11.03 34.05
N PRO A 709 1.42 -12.24 34.38
CA PRO A 709 -0.01 -12.52 34.29
C PRO A 709 -0.82 -11.66 35.25
N SER A 710 -0.39 -11.61 36.51
CA SER A 710 -1.06 -10.87 37.58
C SER A 710 -1.05 -9.36 37.34
N LEU A 711 0.07 -8.83 36.83
CA LEU A 711 0.18 -7.41 36.50
C LEU A 711 -0.66 -7.03 35.27
N LEU A 712 -0.70 -7.88 34.23
CA LEU A 712 -1.51 -7.62 33.04
C LEU A 712 -3.00 -7.65 33.38
N GLU A 713 -3.46 -8.65 34.12
CA GLU A 713 -4.84 -8.75 34.58
C GLU A 713 -5.22 -7.53 35.45
N LYS A 714 -4.32 -7.05 36.31
CA LYS A 714 -4.53 -5.80 37.07
C LYS A 714 -4.70 -4.59 36.14
N ALA A 715 -3.85 -4.44 35.13
CA ALA A 715 -3.97 -3.35 34.17
C ALA A 715 -5.29 -3.41 33.39
N TYR A 716 -5.75 -4.63 33.05
CA TYR A 716 -7.04 -4.82 32.41
C TYR A 716 -8.22 -4.55 33.38
N ALA A 717 -8.12 -4.95 34.66
CA ALA A 717 -9.09 -4.61 35.70
C ALA A 717 -9.23 -3.09 35.86
N LYS A 718 -8.09 -2.37 35.84
CA LYS A 718 -8.06 -0.90 35.85
C LYS A 718 -8.73 -0.31 34.63
N LEU A 719 -8.44 -0.81 33.42
CA LEU A 719 -9.09 -0.38 32.19
C LEU A 719 -10.62 -0.58 32.25
N ARG A 720 -11.07 -1.65 32.90
CA ARG A 720 -12.49 -1.97 33.11
C ARG A 720 -13.07 -1.34 34.38
N GLY A 721 -12.29 -0.56 35.13
CA GLY A 721 -12.67 0.17 36.34
C GLY A 721 -12.52 -0.59 37.67
N SER A 722 -12.64 -1.93 37.70
CA SER A 722 -12.42 -2.74 38.91
C SER A 722 -12.27 -4.23 38.56
N TYR A 723 -11.73 -5.03 39.48
CA TYR A 723 -11.67 -6.50 39.34
C TYR A 723 -13.05 -7.15 39.25
N GLN A 724 -14.08 -6.60 39.91
CA GLN A 724 -15.45 -7.06 39.79
C GLN A 724 -15.97 -7.02 38.35
N ASN A 725 -15.53 -6.03 37.56
CA ASN A 725 -15.94 -5.89 36.17
C ASN A 725 -15.27 -6.91 35.23
N LEU A 726 -14.36 -7.74 35.74
CA LEU A 726 -13.81 -8.91 35.05
C LEU A 726 -14.61 -10.20 35.34
N HIS A 727 -15.44 -10.21 36.38
CA HIS A 727 -16.21 -11.37 36.81
C HIS A 727 -17.38 -11.64 35.86
N GLY A 728 -17.14 -12.46 34.84
CA GLY A 728 -18.04 -12.74 33.74
C GLY A 728 -17.88 -11.75 32.57
N GLY A 729 -17.58 -12.27 31.39
CA GLY A 729 -17.39 -11.49 30.16
C GLY A 729 -17.35 -12.38 28.93
N TYR A 730 -17.08 -11.78 27.76
CA TYR A 730 -17.07 -12.49 26.49
C TYR A 730 -15.64 -12.69 25.99
N LEU A 731 -15.26 -13.94 25.71
CA LEU A 731 -13.95 -14.27 25.15
C LEU A 731 -13.64 -13.46 23.88
N SER A 732 -14.65 -13.22 23.04
CA SER A 732 -14.54 -12.37 21.85
C SER A 732 -14.09 -10.94 22.15
N ASP A 733 -14.54 -10.37 23.28
CA ASP A 733 -14.17 -9.01 23.68
C ASP A 733 -12.69 -8.93 24.06
N ALA A 734 -12.20 -9.90 24.83
CA ALA A 734 -10.79 -9.96 25.20
C ALA A 734 -9.89 -10.19 23.98
N LEU A 735 -10.28 -11.07 23.05
CA LEU A 735 -9.53 -11.31 21.82
C LEU A 735 -9.35 -10.02 21.01
N VAL A 736 -10.39 -9.19 20.89
CA VAL A 736 -10.31 -7.92 20.17
C VAL A 736 -9.50 -6.89 20.96
N ASP A 737 -9.71 -6.77 22.27
CA ASP A 737 -8.98 -5.81 23.11
C ASP A 737 -7.46 -6.11 23.16
N LEU A 738 -7.05 -7.37 23.00
CA LEU A 738 -5.64 -7.78 22.98
C LEU A 738 -4.98 -7.70 21.60
N THR A 739 -5.75 -7.55 20.52
CA THR A 739 -5.21 -7.64 19.14
C THR A 739 -5.55 -6.44 18.25
N GLY A 740 -6.67 -5.77 18.48
CA GLY A 740 -7.30 -4.85 17.53
C GLY A 740 -7.86 -5.51 16.27
N GLY A 741 -7.89 -6.84 16.24
CA GLY A 741 -8.34 -7.64 15.10
C GLY A 741 -9.85 -7.72 14.95
N VAL A 742 -10.28 -8.55 13.99
CA VAL A 742 -11.67 -8.97 13.81
C VAL A 742 -11.84 -10.37 14.38
N GLN A 743 -12.90 -10.57 15.16
CA GLN A 743 -13.24 -11.85 15.77
C GLN A 743 -14.46 -12.46 15.06
N MET A 744 -14.46 -13.78 14.89
CA MET A 744 -15.58 -14.53 14.33
C MET A 744 -15.95 -15.69 15.24
N GLN A 745 -17.25 -15.96 15.31
CA GLN A 745 -17.85 -16.96 16.18
C GLN A 745 -18.52 -18.04 15.34
N PHE A 746 -18.22 -19.30 15.65
CA PHE A 746 -18.80 -20.46 15.00
C PHE A 746 -19.56 -21.27 16.04
N SER A 747 -20.84 -21.53 15.77
CA SER A 747 -21.63 -22.46 16.59
C SER A 747 -21.09 -23.87 16.39
N LEU A 748 -20.79 -24.57 17.48
CA LEU A 748 -20.37 -25.97 17.41
C LEU A 748 -21.54 -26.95 17.48
N LYS A 749 -22.72 -26.46 17.87
CA LYS A 749 -23.98 -27.23 17.84
C LYS A 749 -24.62 -27.24 16.45
N ASP A 750 -24.30 -26.24 15.64
CA ASP A 750 -24.74 -26.09 14.25
C ASP A 750 -23.55 -25.53 13.43
N PRO A 751 -22.52 -26.37 13.20
CA PRO A 751 -21.28 -25.93 12.57
C PRO A 751 -21.45 -25.73 11.05
N PRO A 752 -20.73 -24.79 10.43
CA PRO A 752 -20.66 -24.72 8.98
C PRO A 752 -20.05 -26.01 8.42
N SER A 753 -20.44 -26.40 7.19
CA SER A 753 -19.89 -27.59 6.52
C SER A 753 -18.37 -27.61 6.48
N ASP A 754 -17.78 -26.42 6.39
CA ASP A 754 -16.34 -26.23 6.17
C ASP A 754 -15.58 -25.94 7.47
N LEU A 755 -16.15 -26.26 8.64
CA LEU A 755 -15.55 -25.98 9.96
C LEU A 755 -14.14 -26.59 10.10
N GLU A 756 -13.93 -27.79 9.56
CA GLU A 756 -12.63 -28.45 9.61
C GLU A 756 -11.57 -27.71 8.79
N GLU A 757 -11.91 -27.22 7.59
CA GLU A 757 -11.00 -26.39 6.80
C GLU A 757 -10.73 -25.04 7.49
N ILE A 758 -11.74 -24.42 8.11
CA ILE A 758 -11.58 -23.18 8.89
C ILE A 758 -10.59 -23.39 10.03
N LEU A 759 -10.75 -24.46 10.83
CA LEU A 759 -9.86 -24.77 11.95
C LEU A 759 -8.42 -25.02 11.48
N LYS A 760 -8.25 -25.76 10.38
CA LYS A 760 -6.93 -26.02 9.79
C LYS A 760 -6.29 -24.74 9.26
N ALA A 761 -7.05 -23.90 8.56
CA ALA A 761 -6.59 -22.63 8.03
C ALA A 761 -6.25 -21.64 9.14
N ALA A 762 -7.06 -21.57 10.20
CA ALA A 762 -6.84 -20.72 11.37
C ALA A 762 -5.59 -21.15 12.16
N ALA A 763 -5.39 -22.45 12.35
CA ALA A 763 -4.18 -22.99 12.97
C ALA A 763 -2.92 -22.67 12.14
N THR A 764 -3.01 -22.78 10.80
CA THR A 764 -1.89 -22.49 9.89
C THR A 764 -1.60 -20.99 9.80
N SER A 765 -2.65 -20.17 9.78
CA SER A 765 -2.59 -18.71 9.67
C SER A 765 -2.33 -18.02 11.00
N ARG A 766 -1.95 -18.79 12.04
CA ARG A 766 -1.52 -18.27 13.33
C ARG A 766 -2.57 -17.34 13.99
N CYS A 767 -3.85 -17.70 13.83
CA CYS A 767 -4.95 -16.97 14.46
C CYS A 767 -4.99 -17.23 15.98
N LEU A 768 -5.54 -16.28 16.74
CA LEU A 768 -5.88 -16.51 18.14
C LEU A 768 -7.20 -17.25 18.18
N MET A 769 -7.24 -18.38 18.89
CA MET A 769 -8.42 -19.24 18.95
C MET A 769 -8.77 -19.57 20.39
N GLY A 770 -10.06 -19.59 20.67
CA GLY A 770 -10.58 -20.10 21.94
C GLY A 770 -11.98 -20.67 21.75
N CYS A 771 -12.48 -21.33 22.78
CA CYS A 771 -13.79 -21.98 22.75
C CYS A 771 -14.47 -21.82 24.12
N SER A 772 -15.79 -22.01 24.14
CA SER A 772 -16.56 -21.94 25.38
C SER A 772 -17.62 -23.03 25.47
N THR A 773 -17.93 -23.42 26.70
CA THR A 773 -19.02 -24.32 27.02
C THR A 773 -20.28 -23.53 27.39
N SER A 774 -21.46 -24.05 27.04
CA SER A 774 -22.73 -23.45 27.49
C SER A 774 -22.86 -23.58 29.01
N GLY A 775 -23.28 -22.52 29.69
CA GLY A 775 -23.61 -22.55 31.12
C GLY A 775 -24.79 -21.64 31.43
N HIS A 776 -25.84 -22.20 32.06
CA HIS A 776 -27.01 -21.44 32.53
C HIS A 776 -26.85 -20.94 33.98
N LEU A 777 -25.78 -21.33 34.66
CA LEU A 777 -25.57 -21.10 36.09
C LEU A 777 -24.47 -20.07 36.31
N ARG A 778 -24.61 -19.24 37.36
CA ARG A 778 -23.61 -18.25 37.78
C ARG A 778 -22.31 -18.86 38.32
N ARG A 779 -22.15 -20.19 38.28
CA ARG A 779 -20.98 -20.91 38.78
C ARG A 779 -20.54 -21.96 37.77
N ASN A 780 -19.23 -22.10 37.65
CA ASN A 780 -18.58 -23.12 36.85
C ASN A 780 -18.78 -24.49 37.50
N ILE A 781 -19.13 -25.51 36.71
CA ILE A 781 -19.32 -26.89 37.17
C ILE A 781 -18.36 -27.79 36.40
N GLU A 782 -17.44 -28.42 37.10
CA GLU A 782 -16.59 -29.47 36.53
C GLU A 782 -17.42 -30.75 36.35
N LEU A 783 -17.53 -31.20 35.10
CA LEU A 783 -18.21 -32.44 34.76
C LEU A 783 -17.32 -33.65 35.07
N ARG A 784 -17.94 -34.84 35.17
CA ARG A 784 -17.21 -36.10 35.42
C ARG A 784 -16.16 -36.42 34.34
N ASN A 785 -16.35 -35.91 33.12
CA ASN A 785 -15.42 -36.06 32.01
C ASN A 785 -14.27 -35.05 32.02
N GLY A 786 -14.19 -34.16 33.03
CA GLY A 786 -13.16 -33.15 33.20
C GLY A 786 -13.44 -31.79 32.55
N ILE A 787 -14.49 -31.68 31.72
CA ILE A 787 -14.87 -30.41 31.11
C ILE A 787 -15.67 -29.55 32.09
N VAL A 788 -15.29 -28.30 32.25
CA VAL A 788 -15.99 -27.27 33.03
C VAL A 788 -17.07 -26.58 32.19
N GLN A 789 -18.31 -26.56 32.69
CA GLN A 789 -19.44 -25.82 32.10
C GLN A 789 -19.42 -24.32 32.46
N GLY A 790 -19.87 -23.48 31.52
CA GLY A 790 -19.88 -22.01 31.68
C GLY A 790 -18.50 -21.38 31.65
N HIS A 791 -17.52 -22.06 31.01
CA HIS A 791 -16.10 -21.73 31.10
C HIS A 791 -15.48 -21.53 29.71
N ALA A 792 -14.44 -20.70 29.65
CA ALA A 792 -13.70 -20.42 28.42
C ALA A 792 -12.35 -21.14 28.42
N TYR A 793 -11.96 -21.63 27.24
CA TYR A 793 -10.73 -22.37 27.00
C TYR A 793 -9.99 -21.80 25.78
N THR A 794 -8.70 -22.09 25.68
CA THR A 794 -7.88 -21.75 24.53
C THR A 794 -7.80 -22.94 23.58
N VAL A 795 -7.94 -22.72 22.27
CA VAL A 795 -7.60 -23.73 21.27
C VAL A 795 -6.15 -23.50 20.85
N THR A 796 -5.26 -24.43 21.19
CA THR A 796 -3.80 -24.28 21.02
C THR A 796 -3.24 -25.05 19.84
N GLY A 797 -4.08 -25.82 19.13
CA GLY A 797 -3.70 -26.52 17.91
C GLY A 797 -4.83 -27.35 17.31
N ALA A 798 -4.75 -27.62 16.02
CA ALA A 798 -5.62 -28.55 15.30
C ALA A 798 -4.80 -29.30 14.26
N VAL A 799 -4.82 -30.63 14.29
CA VAL A 799 -4.00 -31.47 13.39
C VAL A 799 -4.78 -32.68 12.89
N LYS A 800 -4.40 -33.16 11.69
CA LYS A 800 -4.90 -34.39 11.10
C LYS A 800 -3.83 -35.47 11.26
N ILE A 801 -4.13 -36.53 11.99
CA ILE A 801 -3.19 -37.64 12.24
C ILE A 801 -3.70 -38.94 11.65
N ARG A 802 -2.77 -39.83 11.29
CA ARG A 802 -3.11 -41.20 10.90
C ARG A 802 -3.44 -42.00 12.16
N TYR A 803 -4.57 -42.67 12.15
CA TYR A 803 -5.04 -43.50 13.26
C TYR A 803 -5.69 -44.77 12.69
N LYS A 804 -5.11 -45.92 13.00
CA LYS A 804 -5.48 -47.22 12.40
C LYS A 804 -5.44 -47.14 10.86
N ASN A 805 -6.52 -47.53 10.18
CA ASN A 805 -6.63 -47.54 8.72
C ASN A 805 -7.18 -46.22 8.13
N GLY A 806 -7.28 -45.15 8.93
CA GLY A 806 -7.88 -43.89 8.50
C GLY A 806 -7.17 -42.66 9.03
N TRP A 807 -7.77 -41.51 8.77
CA TRP A 807 -7.33 -40.21 9.27
C TRP A 807 -8.29 -39.70 10.33
N LYS A 808 -7.76 -39.06 11.36
CA LYS A 808 -8.53 -38.46 12.45
C LYS A 808 -8.11 -37.01 12.67
N HIS A 809 -9.08 -36.10 12.77
CA HIS A 809 -8.85 -34.72 13.19
C HIS A 809 -8.93 -34.63 14.72
N ILE A 810 -7.85 -34.14 15.32
CA ILE A 810 -7.74 -33.90 16.76
C ILE A 810 -7.41 -32.44 17.02
N ILE A 811 -7.96 -31.92 18.13
CA ILE A 811 -7.87 -30.52 18.54
C ILE A 811 -7.23 -30.49 19.92
N ARG A 812 -6.26 -29.59 20.10
CA ARG A 812 -5.60 -29.34 21.38
C ARG A 812 -6.21 -28.13 22.06
N ILE A 813 -6.59 -28.30 23.31
CA ILE A 813 -7.31 -27.32 24.11
C ILE A 813 -6.58 -27.13 25.42
N TRP A 814 -6.51 -25.89 25.91
CA TRP A 814 -5.91 -25.56 27.19
C TRP A 814 -6.92 -24.87 28.12
N ASN A 815 -6.98 -25.35 29.36
CA ASN A 815 -7.80 -24.82 30.44
C ASN A 815 -7.04 -23.76 31.26
N PRO A 816 -7.52 -22.50 31.34
CA PRO A 816 -6.87 -21.43 32.11
C PRO A 816 -6.77 -21.67 33.63
N TRP A 817 -7.43 -22.68 34.17
CA TRP A 817 -7.21 -23.13 35.55
C TRP A 817 -5.82 -23.75 35.76
N GLY A 818 -5.13 -24.12 34.68
CA GLY A 818 -3.81 -24.77 34.72
C GLY A 818 -3.85 -26.22 35.20
N HIS A 819 -5.06 -26.78 35.36
CA HIS A 819 -5.38 -28.16 35.73
C HIS A 819 -6.80 -28.49 35.28
N GLY A 820 -7.21 -29.76 35.40
CA GLY A 820 -8.58 -30.18 35.08
C GLY A 820 -8.74 -30.41 33.58
N GLU A 821 -8.38 -31.62 33.16
CA GLU A 821 -8.27 -32.04 31.76
C GLU A 821 -9.37 -33.03 31.36
N TRP A 822 -9.60 -33.10 30.04
CA TRP A 822 -10.48 -34.09 29.43
C TRP A 822 -10.08 -35.52 29.80
N LYS A 823 -11.06 -36.35 30.19
CA LYS A 823 -10.86 -37.75 30.59
C LYS A 823 -11.37 -38.77 29.56
N GLY A 824 -11.80 -38.31 28.40
CA GLY A 824 -12.30 -39.16 27.32
C GLY A 824 -11.23 -39.57 26.31
N PRO A 825 -11.63 -40.03 25.11
CA PRO A 825 -10.71 -40.37 24.03
C PRO A 825 -9.72 -39.24 23.70
N TRP A 826 -8.46 -39.59 23.48
CA TRP A 826 -7.33 -38.69 23.19
C TRP A 826 -6.80 -37.86 24.36
N SER A 827 -7.36 -38.03 25.55
CA SER A 827 -6.73 -37.54 26.79
C SER A 827 -5.30 -38.08 26.97
N ASP A 828 -4.53 -37.46 27.85
CA ASP A 828 -3.12 -37.75 28.09
C ASP A 828 -2.83 -39.21 28.44
N ASN A 829 -3.77 -39.90 29.09
CA ASN A 829 -3.67 -41.31 29.48
C ASN A 829 -4.50 -42.26 28.58
N SER A 830 -4.98 -41.76 27.45
CA SER A 830 -5.89 -42.48 26.55
C SER A 830 -5.18 -43.59 25.75
N PRO A 831 -5.76 -44.81 25.65
CA PRO A 831 -5.16 -45.93 24.89
C PRO A 831 -5.16 -45.71 23.36
N GLN A 832 -5.85 -44.67 22.89
CA GLN A 832 -5.86 -44.24 21.49
C GLN A 832 -4.44 -43.91 21.02
N TRP A 833 -3.60 -43.35 21.89
CA TRP A 833 -2.21 -43.00 21.60
C TRP A 833 -1.33 -44.23 21.31
N ASP A 834 -1.71 -45.43 21.76
CA ASP A 834 -0.96 -46.66 21.50
C ASP A 834 -1.05 -47.13 20.03
N HIS A 835 -2.03 -46.61 19.28
CA HIS A 835 -2.25 -46.93 17.87
C HIS A 835 -1.81 -45.81 16.93
N VAL A 836 -1.12 -44.79 17.45
CA VAL A 836 -0.53 -43.70 16.67
C VAL A 836 0.94 -44.01 16.43
N GLU A 837 1.45 -43.69 15.24
CA GLU A 837 2.86 -43.89 14.91
C GLU A 837 3.76 -43.14 15.92
N PRO A 838 4.88 -43.74 16.38
CA PRO A 838 5.73 -43.17 17.42
C PRO A 838 6.14 -41.71 17.16
N GLN A 839 6.44 -41.38 15.90
CA GLN A 839 6.80 -40.02 15.48
C GLN A 839 5.73 -38.96 15.83
N TYR A 840 4.44 -39.26 15.64
CA TYR A 840 3.37 -38.33 15.95
C TYR A 840 2.99 -38.38 17.43
N ARG A 841 3.12 -39.56 18.06
CA ARG A 841 2.90 -39.71 19.50
C ARG A 841 3.90 -38.85 20.28
N GLU A 842 5.19 -38.95 19.99
CA GLU A 842 6.23 -38.15 20.66
C GLU A 842 6.11 -36.64 20.40
N ALA A 843 5.62 -36.26 19.20
CA ALA A 843 5.43 -34.85 18.85
C ALA A 843 4.23 -34.20 19.58
N TYR A 844 3.15 -34.95 19.82
CA TYR A 844 1.88 -34.38 20.27
C TYR A 844 1.46 -34.78 21.68
N LEU A 845 1.81 -35.98 22.16
CA LEU A 845 1.45 -36.44 23.49
C LEU A 845 2.45 -35.90 24.52
N ARG A 846 1.94 -35.13 25.47
CA ARG A 846 2.61 -34.83 26.74
C ARG A 846 1.69 -35.37 27.81
N ASN A 847 2.22 -36.17 28.74
CA ASN A 847 1.41 -36.72 29.83
C ASN A 847 1.72 -35.91 31.09
N LYS A 848 0.96 -34.83 31.30
CA LYS A 848 1.19 -33.91 32.40
C LYS A 848 -0.08 -33.12 32.67
N ASP A 849 -0.55 -33.11 33.93
CA ASP A 849 -1.64 -32.24 34.37
C ASP A 849 -1.18 -30.77 34.37
N ASP A 850 -1.32 -30.12 33.22
CA ASP A 850 -1.04 -28.71 33.00
C ASP A 850 -2.22 -27.95 32.38
N GLY A 851 -3.36 -28.63 32.26
CA GLY A 851 -4.62 -28.11 31.72
C GLY A 851 -4.70 -28.22 30.21
N GLU A 852 -3.65 -28.66 29.50
CA GLU A 852 -3.65 -28.85 28.06
C GLU A 852 -3.92 -30.31 27.69
N PHE A 853 -4.92 -30.56 26.85
CA PHE A 853 -5.29 -31.90 26.43
C PHE A 853 -5.70 -31.95 24.97
N TRP A 854 -5.68 -33.16 24.40
CA TRP A 854 -6.23 -33.43 23.07
C TRP A 854 -7.61 -34.07 23.15
N MET A 855 -8.44 -33.78 22.15
CA MET A 855 -9.71 -34.46 21.91
C MET A 855 -9.99 -34.57 20.41
N SER A 856 -10.93 -35.42 20.02
CA SER A 856 -11.34 -35.47 18.60
C SER A 856 -12.24 -34.30 18.22
N CYS A 857 -12.27 -33.95 16.93
CA CYS A 857 -13.16 -32.90 16.41
C CYS A 857 -14.64 -33.19 16.72
N GLU A 858 -15.06 -34.46 16.74
CA GLU A 858 -16.44 -34.82 17.08
C GLU A 858 -16.74 -34.56 18.55
N ASN A 859 -15.86 -34.99 19.46
CA ASN A 859 -16.05 -34.70 20.89
C ASN A 859 -15.95 -33.19 21.16
N PHE A 860 -15.12 -32.45 20.40
CA PHE A 860 -15.08 -31.00 20.51
C PHE A 860 -16.45 -30.37 20.19
N GLN A 861 -17.11 -30.80 19.10
CA GLN A 861 -18.44 -30.32 18.74
C GLN A 861 -19.52 -30.74 19.77
N GLU A 862 -19.39 -31.91 20.38
CA GLU A 862 -20.32 -32.38 21.41
C GLU A 862 -20.19 -31.63 22.74
N GLN A 863 -18.96 -31.33 23.18
CA GLN A 863 -18.70 -30.78 24.51
C GLN A 863 -18.72 -29.24 24.54
N PHE A 864 -18.34 -28.59 23.44
CA PHE A 864 -18.24 -27.13 23.36
C PHE A 864 -19.40 -26.54 22.56
N SER A 865 -19.68 -25.26 22.77
CA SER A 865 -20.83 -24.57 22.15
C SER A 865 -20.41 -23.54 21.11
N TRP A 866 -19.29 -22.86 21.35
CA TRP A 866 -18.78 -21.82 20.48
C TRP A 866 -17.28 -21.96 20.29
N LEU A 867 -16.84 -21.73 19.05
CA LEU A 867 -15.46 -21.51 18.66
C LEU A 867 -15.29 -20.03 18.28
N TYR A 868 -14.24 -19.40 18.78
CA TYR A 868 -13.88 -18.02 18.49
C TYR A 868 -12.53 -18.01 17.79
N VAL A 869 -12.45 -17.29 16.67
CA VAL A 869 -11.22 -17.12 15.89
C VAL A 869 -10.99 -15.64 15.65
N CYS A 870 -9.81 -15.13 15.98
CA CYS A 870 -9.47 -13.72 15.84
C CYS A 870 -8.13 -13.52 15.14
N ASN A 871 -8.08 -12.57 14.21
CA ASN A 871 -6.87 -12.13 13.52
C ASN A 871 -7.04 -10.68 13.00
N SER A 872 -5.98 -10.05 12.52
CA SER A 872 -6.03 -8.70 11.94
C SER A 872 -6.96 -8.64 10.70
N THR A 873 -6.96 -9.70 9.91
CA THR A 873 -7.80 -9.89 8.71
C THR A 873 -8.38 -11.30 8.69
N PRO A 874 -9.58 -11.52 8.13
CA PRO A 874 -10.27 -12.81 8.16
C PRO A 874 -9.77 -13.82 7.11
N THR A 875 -8.46 -13.87 6.85
CA THR A 875 -7.81 -14.69 5.79
C THR A 875 -7.99 -16.19 5.98
N PHE A 876 -8.29 -16.66 7.18
CA PHE A 876 -8.54 -18.08 7.44
C PHE A 876 -9.86 -18.57 6.82
N LEU A 877 -10.75 -17.68 6.38
CA LEU A 877 -11.92 -18.03 5.58
C LEU A 877 -11.58 -18.40 4.13
N ASP A 878 -10.32 -18.24 3.73
CA ASP A 878 -9.83 -18.61 2.39
C ASP A 878 -9.37 -20.07 2.30
N PHE A 879 -9.56 -20.86 3.38
CA PHE A 879 -9.28 -22.30 3.46
C PHE A 879 -7.85 -22.71 3.07
N GLY A 880 -6.89 -21.78 3.11
CA GLY A 880 -5.48 -22.01 2.76
C GLY A 880 -5.09 -21.62 1.33
N ASP A 881 -5.99 -21.01 0.55
CA ASP A 881 -5.69 -20.45 -0.78
C ASP A 881 -4.98 -19.08 -0.65
N GLN A 882 -3.72 -19.12 -0.20
CA GLN A 882 -2.90 -17.93 0.04
C GLN A 882 -2.28 -17.34 -1.24
N HIS A 883 -2.51 -17.94 -2.41
CA HIS A 883 -1.75 -17.59 -3.60
C HIS A 883 -2.28 -16.40 -4.41
N CYS A 884 -3.52 -15.92 -4.19
CA CYS A 884 -4.10 -14.85 -5.01
C CYS A 884 -5.23 -14.02 -4.34
N THR A 885 -5.34 -13.92 -3.00
CA THR A 885 -6.46 -13.15 -2.37
C THR A 885 -6.01 -12.22 -1.25
N THR A 886 -6.56 -11.00 -1.24
CA THR A 886 -6.32 -9.97 -0.22
C THR A 886 -7.64 -9.49 0.38
N TRP A 887 -7.63 -9.14 1.66
CA TRP A 887 -8.79 -8.55 2.33
C TRP A 887 -8.56 -7.06 2.55
N SER A 888 -9.49 -6.24 2.07
CA SER A 888 -9.53 -4.80 2.35
C SER A 888 -10.49 -4.52 3.50
N VAL A 889 -10.26 -3.43 4.25
CA VAL A 889 -11.14 -3.01 5.35
C VAL A 889 -11.56 -1.56 5.17
N ASP A 890 -12.86 -1.32 5.28
CA ASP A 890 -13.45 0.02 5.38
C ASP A 890 -13.92 0.28 6.82
N ARG A 891 -13.64 1.46 7.37
CA ARG A 891 -13.82 1.79 8.79
C ARG A 891 -14.62 3.07 8.97
N HIS A 892 -15.71 3.01 9.73
CA HIS A 892 -16.60 4.13 10.01
C HIS A 892 -16.83 4.30 11.51
N ILE A 893 -16.62 5.51 12.04
CA ILE A 893 -16.96 5.87 13.41
C ILE A 893 -18.09 6.90 13.36
N ASN A 894 -19.18 6.66 14.08
CA ASN A 894 -20.32 7.57 14.08
C ASN A 894 -21.14 7.46 15.37
N LEU A 895 -22.02 8.43 15.61
CA LEU A 895 -22.99 8.45 16.70
C LEU A 895 -24.37 8.03 16.19
N TRP A 896 -25.01 7.11 16.90
CA TRP A 896 -26.41 6.78 16.70
C TRP A 896 -27.31 7.73 17.51
N ASN A 897 -28.32 8.34 16.88
CA ASN A 897 -29.29 9.22 17.55
C ASN A 897 -30.74 8.73 17.34
N PRO A 898 -31.54 8.48 18.39
CA PRO A 898 -32.88 7.91 18.32
C PRO A 898 -33.98 8.90 17.90
N VAL A 899 -33.72 9.80 16.94
CA VAL A 899 -34.63 10.90 16.58
C VAL A 899 -36.04 10.43 16.16
N HIS A 900 -36.26 9.16 15.80
CA HIS A 900 -37.59 8.61 15.53
C HIS A 900 -37.77 7.18 16.05
N ARG A 901 -38.92 6.91 16.69
CA ARG A 901 -39.32 5.59 17.24
C ARG A 901 -39.14 4.49 16.19
N ASN A 902 -38.25 3.53 16.45
CA ASN A 902 -38.12 2.35 15.60
C ASN A 902 -39.31 1.39 15.79
N LYS A 903 -40.36 1.51 14.96
CA LYS A 903 -41.20 0.35 14.62
C LYS A 903 -40.71 -0.21 13.30
N TYR A 904 -40.50 -1.53 13.25
CA TYR A 904 -40.02 -2.30 12.08
C TYR A 904 -40.98 -2.23 10.88
N SER A 905 -41.19 -1.04 10.32
CA SER A 905 -41.97 -0.75 9.13
C SER A 905 -41.01 -0.29 8.04
N SER A 906 -41.20 -0.80 6.82
CA SER A 906 -40.28 -0.67 5.68
C SER A 906 -39.98 0.76 5.20
N GLY A 907 -40.63 1.79 5.76
CA GLY A 907 -40.43 3.19 5.40
C GLY A 907 -39.51 4.00 6.31
N GLU A 908 -39.23 3.55 7.55
CA GLU A 908 -38.49 4.36 8.56
C GLU A 908 -36.99 4.01 8.65
N VAL A 909 -36.59 2.82 8.18
CA VAL A 909 -35.19 2.35 8.15
C VAL A 909 -34.30 3.20 7.21
N SER A 910 -34.91 3.88 6.23
CA SER A 910 -34.22 4.76 5.27
C SER A 910 -33.57 5.98 5.91
N LYS A 911 -33.96 6.34 7.15
CA LYS A 911 -33.43 7.49 7.89
C LYS A 911 -32.16 7.21 8.68
N ASN A 912 -31.79 5.94 8.83
CA ASN A 912 -30.58 5.53 9.54
C ASN A 912 -29.34 5.77 8.66
N PRO A 913 -28.15 6.03 9.23
CA PRO A 913 -26.92 6.14 8.46
C PRO A 913 -26.71 4.90 7.59
N GLN A 914 -26.42 5.09 6.30
CA GLN A 914 -26.24 3.99 5.34
C GLN A 914 -24.80 4.01 4.81
N TYR A 915 -24.15 2.84 4.82
CA TYR A 915 -22.78 2.68 4.38
C TYR A 915 -22.74 1.74 3.18
N PHE A 916 -22.49 2.30 2.00
CA PHE A 916 -22.50 1.55 0.74
C PHE A 916 -21.16 0.87 0.48
N PHE A 917 -21.22 -0.37 0.00
CA PHE A 917 -20.06 -1.15 -0.41
C PHE A 917 -20.38 -1.99 -1.65
N LYS A 918 -19.37 -2.24 -2.50
CA LYS A 918 -19.53 -2.98 -3.75
C LYS A 918 -18.79 -4.31 -3.67
N VAL A 919 -19.50 -5.40 -3.96
CA VAL A 919 -18.91 -6.73 -4.14
C VAL A 919 -18.48 -6.88 -5.60
N PRO A 920 -17.21 -7.20 -5.89
CA PRO A 920 -16.68 -7.27 -7.27
C PRO A 920 -17.32 -8.38 -8.13
N ASP A 921 -17.27 -8.21 -9.45
CA ASP A 921 -17.84 -9.12 -10.47
C ASP A 921 -17.02 -10.41 -10.66
N TYR A 922 -16.88 -11.22 -9.60
CA TYR A 922 -16.43 -12.61 -9.67
C TYR A 922 -17.38 -13.48 -8.85
N ASP A 923 -17.62 -14.72 -9.28
CA ASP A 923 -18.47 -15.66 -8.55
C ASP A 923 -17.72 -16.15 -7.29
N PRO A 924 -18.11 -15.71 -6.08
CA PRO A 924 -17.38 -16.05 -4.88
C PRO A 924 -17.77 -17.47 -4.46
N LYS A 925 -16.89 -18.44 -4.76
CA LYS A 925 -17.02 -19.82 -4.27
C LYS A 925 -16.86 -19.94 -2.74
N THR A 926 -16.44 -18.86 -2.06
CA THR A 926 -16.09 -18.81 -0.63
C THR A 926 -16.56 -17.50 0.00
N TYR A 927 -16.46 -17.36 1.32
CA TYR A 927 -16.78 -16.13 2.05
C TYR A 927 -16.04 -14.92 1.48
N ASN A 928 -16.77 -13.84 1.22
CA ASN A 928 -16.22 -12.65 0.55
C ASN A 928 -16.45 -11.33 1.30
N VAL A 929 -17.31 -11.32 2.33
CA VAL A 929 -17.59 -10.12 3.13
C VAL A 929 -17.67 -10.48 4.61
N VAL A 930 -17.03 -9.69 5.47
CA VAL A 930 -17.19 -9.75 6.93
C VAL A 930 -17.56 -8.35 7.43
N ILE A 931 -18.62 -8.22 8.21
CA ILE A 931 -19.06 -6.95 8.78
C ILE A 931 -18.98 -7.06 10.29
N SER A 932 -18.32 -6.09 10.93
CA SER A 932 -18.17 -5.98 12.38
C SER A 932 -18.70 -4.62 12.83
N LEU A 933 -19.73 -4.62 13.66
CA LEU A 933 -20.29 -3.43 14.29
C LEU A 933 -20.03 -3.49 15.79
N MET A 934 -19.26 -2.54 16.31
CA MET A 934 -18.89 -2.45 17.71
C MET A 934 -19.45 -1.18 18.34
N ARG A 935 -20.10 -1.30 19.50
CA ARG A 935 -20.50 -0.16 20.32
C ARG A 935 -19.36 0.31 21.22
N LYS A 936 -19.12 1.62 21.26
CA LYS A 936 -18.22 2.27 22.22
C LYS A 936 -18.89 2.34 23.59
N HIS A 937 -18.17 1.97 24.66
CA HIS A 937 -18.70 2.05 26.01
C HIS A 937 -18.97 3.51 26.40
N ALA A 938 -20.19 3.80 26.86
CA ALA A 938 -20.47 4.98 27.68
C ALA A 938 -20.02 4.69 29.13
N GLU A 939 -19.52 5.70 29.83
CA GLU A 939 -18.86 5.57 31.13
C GLU A 939 -19.78 5.07 32.26
N ASP A 940 -21.11 5.06 32.08
CA ASP A 940 -22.08 4.54 33.05
C ASP A 940 -22.48 3.07 32.78
N MET A 941 -21.85 2.15 33.52
CA MET A 941 -21.89 0.69 33.33
C MET A 941 -23.19 -0.05 33.75
N GLN A 942 -24.27 0.64 34.14
CA GLN A 942 -25.48 -0.03 34.65
C GLN A 942 -26.67 -0.11 33.69
N ASP A 943 -26.87 0.88 32.81
CA ASP A 943 -28.01 0.90 31.89
C ASP A 943 -27.74 0.24 30.53
N ALA A 944 -26.46 0.03 30.16
CA ALA A 944 -26.05 -0.44 28.84
C ALA A 944 -26.22 -1.96 28.59
N LYS A 945 -26.68 -2.75 29.57
CA LYS A 945 -26.71 -4.22 29.52
C LYS A 945 -27.86 -4.82 28.69
N ASN A 946 -28.87 -4.02 28.32
CA ASN A 946 -30.07 -4.52 27.63
C ASN A 946 -30.18 -4.08 26.16
N LEU A 947 -29.33 -3.16 25.70
CA LEU A 947 -29.37 -2.64 24.34
C LEU A 947 -28.89 -3.69 23.33
N LYS A 948 -29.78 -4.12 22.42
CA LYS A 948 -29.38 -4.94 21.26
C LYS A 948 -28.92 -4.02 20.14
N ILE A 949 -27.67 -4.20 19.71
CA ILE A 949 -27.12 -3.54 18.53
C ILE A 949 -27.07 -4.51 17.36
N GLY A 950 -27.10 -3.98 16.15
CA GLY A 950 -27.16 -4.81 14.95
C GLY A 950 -27.06 -3.99 13.69
N TYR A 951 -27.21 -4.67 12.55
CA TYR A 951 -27.25 -4.01 11.26
C TYR A 951 -28.13 -4.77 10.27
N LEU A 952 -28.60 -4.03 9.27
CA LEU A 952 -29.28 -4.56 8.10
C LEU A 952 -28.38 -4.46 6.89
N ILE A 953 -28.47 -5.44 5.99
CA ILE A 953 -27.83 -5.38 4.67
C ILE A 953 -28.94 -5.22 3.64
N THR A 954 -28.88 -4.15 2.84
CA THR A 954 -29.82 -3.91 1.73
C THR A 954 -29.10 -4.04 0.39
N GLY A 955 -29.83 -4.46 -0.65
CA GLY A 955 -29.35 -4.41 -2.05
C GLY A 955 -29.83 -3.14 -2.77
N GLU A 956 -29.50 -3.00 -4.07
CA GLU A 956 -29.79 -1.81 -4.90
C GLU A 956 -31.27 -1.33 -4.87
N ASN A 957 -32.23 -2.24 -4.68
CA ASN A 957 -33.65 -1.91 -4.57
C ASN A 957 -34.10 -1.50 -3.15
N SER A 958 -33.17 -1.20 -2.24
CA SER A 958 -33.43 -0.93 -0.81
C SER A 958 -34.14 -2.07 -0.07
N LYS A 959 -34.16 -3.28 -0.65
CA LYS A 959 -34.73 -4.47 -0.02
C LYS A 959 -33.76 -5.03 1.02
N VAL A 960 -34.24 -5.23 2.24
CA VAL A 960 -33.48 -5.89 3.32
C VAL A 960 -33.22 -7.35 2.94
N LEU A 961 -31.95 -7.73 2.86
CA LEU A 961 -31.49 -9.09 2.56
C LEU A 961 -31.17 -9.87 3.82
N LYS A 962 -30.54 -9.21 4.80
CA LYS A 962 -30.13 -9.79 6.07
C LYS A 962 -30.37 -8.78 7.20
N GLN A 963 -30.72 -9.31 8.36
CA GLN A 963 -30.95 -8.54 9.58
C GLN A 963 -30.31 -9.30 10.75
N ILE A 964 -29.41 -8.64 11.48
CA ILE A 964 -28.63 -9.28 12.54
C ILE A 964 -28.58 -8.36 13.74
N PHE A 965 -28.99 -8.88 14.91
CA PHE A 965 -28.98 -8.15 16.17
C PHE A 965 -28.48 -9.04 17.29
N SER A 966 -27.68 -8.49 18.19
CA SER A 966 -27.13 -9.17 19.35
C SER A 966 -27.02 -8.22 20.54
N LEU A 967 -26.98 -8.78 21.75
CA LEU A 967 -26.70 -8.05 22.99
C LEU A 967 -25.19 -7.82 23.23
N THR A 968 -24.34 -8.35 22.36
CA THR A 968 -22.88 -8.27 22.50
C THR A 968 -22.36 -6.88 22.15
N ARG A 969 -21.21 -6.52 22.73
CA ARG A 969 -20.51 -5.24 22.44
C ARG A 969 -20.05 -5.15 20.99
N ASP A 970 -19.63 -6.28 20.42
CA ASP A 970 -19.21 -6.45 19.03
C ASP A 970 -20.14 -7.48 18.36
N VAL A 971 -20.75 -7.09 17.23
CA VAL A 971 -21.57 -7.94 16.37
C VAL A 971 -20.83 -8.13 15.06
N THR A 972 -20.27 -9.32 14.86
CA THR A 972 -19.51 -9.66 13.66
C THR A 972 -20.09 -10.88 12.97
N ASN A 973 -20.39 -10.74 11.67
CA ASN A 973 -20.84 -11.85 10.83
C ASN A 973 -20.13 -11.84 9.47
N TYR A 974 -20.06 -13.03 8.88
CA TYR A 974 -19.45 -13.30 7.58
C TYR A 974 -20.52 -13.73 6.57
N PHE A 975 -20.31 -13.40 5.29
CA PHE A 975 -21.29 -13.58 4.23
C PHE A 975 -20.63 -14.05 2.93
N ILE A 976 -21.45 -14.74 2.13
CA ILE A 976 -21.26 -14.93 0.70
C ILE A 976 -22.31 -14.06 0.02
N LEU A 977 -21.90 -12.94 -0.56
CA LEU A 977 -22.77 -12.03 -1.30
C LEU A 977 -22.46 -12.12 -2.78
N SER A 978 -23.49 -12.15 -3.63
CA SER A 978 -23.31 -12.07 -5.09
C SER A 978 -22.73 -10.71 -5.50
N PRO A 979 -22.05 -10.60 -6.65
CA PRO A 979 -21.62 -9.32 -7.18
C PRO A 979 -22.76 -8.29 -7.23
N GLY A 980 -22.47 -7.05 -6.84
CA GLY A 980 -23.46 -5.98 -6.77
C GLY A 980 -23.18 -4.94 -5.69
N THR A 981 -24.03 -3.91 -5.64
CA THR A 981 -23.95 -2.84 -4.65
C THR A 981 -24.87 -3.12 -3.47
N TYR A 982 -24.33 -3.00 -2.25
CA TYR A 982 -25.04 -3.22 -1.01
C TYR A 982 -24.89 -2.02 -0.08
N ALA A 983 -25.79 -1.88 0.90
CA ALA A 983 -25.61 -0.94 2.00
C ALA A 983 -25.73 -1.65 3.35
N VAL A 984 -24.85 -1.30 4.28
CA VAL A 984 -24.97 -1.65 5.70
C VAL A 984 -25.66 -0.51 6.43
N ILE A 985 -26.72 -0.83 7.15
CA ILE A 985 -27.49 0.11 7.96
C ILE A 985 -27.35 -0.35 9.42
N PRO A 986 -26.43 0.23 10.22
CA PRO A 986 -26.42 -0.01 11.66
C PRO A 986 -27.76 0.40 12.26
N ALA A 987 -28.18 -0.35 13.28
CA ALA A 987 -29.45 -0.14 13.95
C ALA A 987 -29.40 -0.69 15.38
N THR A 988 -30.35 -0.26 16.18
CA THR A 988 -30.59 -0.80 17.52
C THR A 988 -32.08 -1.03 17.75
N THR A 989 -32.41 -1.94 18.65
CA THR A 989 -33.80 -2.27 18.98
C THR A 989 -34.44 -1.32 19.99
N GLU A 990 -33.66 -0.46 20.65
CA GLU A 990 -34.14 0.49 21.66
C GLU A 990 -33.70 1.92 21.31
N ASP A 991 -34.45 2.92 21.77
CA ASP A 991 -34.23 4.34 21.47
C ASP A 991 -33.10 4.92 22.36
N GLN A 992 -31.88 4.38 22.25
CA GLN A 992 -30.70 4.86 23.00
C GLN A 992 -29.59 5.38 22.08
N GLU A 993 -28.99 6.52 22.44
CA GLU A 993 -27.81 7.04 21.77
C GLU A 993 -26.57 6.19 22.09
N PHE A 994 -25.76 5.88 21.07
CA PHE A 994 -24.47 5.25 21.28
C PHE A 994 -23.49 5.53 20.14
N GLU A 995 -22.22 5.70 20.46
CA GLU A 995 -21.14 5.78 19.46
C GLU A 995 -20.76 4.36 19.02
N PHE A 996 -20.49 4.18 17.73
CA PHE A 996 -20.13 2.88 17.17
C PHE A 996 -18.97 2.96 16.19
N LEU A 997 -18.27 1.83 16.06
CA LEU A 997 -17.27 1.54 15.05
C LEU A 997 -17.79 0.43 14.15
N LEU A 998 -18.03 0.75 12.89
CA LEU A 998 -18.36 -0.20 11.82
C LEU A 998 -17.11 -0.51 11.00
N ARG A 999 -16.84 -1.80 10.79
CA ARG A 999 -15.74 -2.30 9.94
C ARG A 999 -16.30 -3.26 8.91
N ILE A 1000 -16.04 -3.01 7.63
CA ILE A 1000 -16.48 -3.85 6.51
C ILE A 1000 -15.23 -4.42 5.85
N PHE A 1001 -15.01 -5.72 5.99
CA PHE A 1001 -13.93 -6.45 5.35
C PHE A 1001 -14.43 -7.06 4.05
N MET A 1002 -13.71 -6.83 2.95
CA MET A 1002 -14.08 -7.33 1.63
C MET A 1002 -12.91 -8.10 1.01
N LYS A 1003 -13.22 -9.29 0.48
CA LYS A 1003 -12.28 -10.15 -0.22
C LYS A 1003 -12.11 -9.67 -1.66
N ASN A 1004 -10.86 -9.41 -2.01
CA ASN A 1004 -10.42 -9.07 -3.35
C ASN A 1004 -9.59 -10.24 -3.89
N GLN A 1005 -9.89 -10.68 -5.11
CA GLN A 1005 -8.93 -11.50 -5.85
C GLN A 1005 -7.84 -10.56 -6.37
N ASP A 1006 -6.57 -10.97 -6.26
CA ASP A 1006 -5.48 -10.37 -7.04
C ASP A 1006 -5.70 -10.74 -8.51
N TYR A 1007 -6.68 -10.08 -9.12
CA TYR A 1007 -6.58 -9.73 -10.52
C TYR A 1007 -5.35 -8.84 -10.62
N ASN A 1008 -4.35 -9.27 -11.40
CA ASN A 1008 -3.40 -8.39 -12.08
C ASN A 1008 -3.97 -6.98 -12.16
N GLU A 1009 -3.33 -6.00 -11.50
CA GLU A 1009 -3.70 -4.58 -11.32
C GLU A 1009 -4.49 -3.92 -12.48
N ASN A 1010 -5.73 -4.33 -12.72
CA ASN A 1010 -6.59 -3.88 -13.80
C ASN A 1010 -8.06 -4.03 -13.40
N SER A 1011 -8.45 -3.41 -12.28
CA SER A 1011 -9.86 -3.05 -12.04
C SER A 1011 -9.96 -1.90 -11.03
N ASN A 1012 -9.57 -0.71 -11.46
CA ASN A 1012 -10.06 0.53 -10.86
C ASN A 1012 -11.56 0.67 -11.14
N SER A 1013 -12.42 0.18 -10.24
CA SER A 1013 -13.81 0.61 -10.15
C SER A 1013 -14.45 0.30 -8.80
N LEU A 1014 -14.09 1.07 -7.77
CA LEU A 1014 -15.06 1.44 -6.73
C LEU A 1014 -15.91 2.60 -7.29
N PRO A 1015 -17.24 2.44 -7.42
CA PRO A 1015 -18.10 3.52 -7.90
C PRO A 1015 -18.21 4.60 -6.82
N SER A 1016 -17.84 5.82 -7.19
CA SER A 1016 -18.38 7.01 -6.54
C SER A 1016 -19.82 7.18 -7.02
N PRO A 1017 -20.80 7.51 -6.16
CA PRO A 1017 -22.10 7.98 -6.62
C PRO A 1017 -21.91 9.40 -7.14
N VAL A 1018 -21.49 9.53 -8.39
CA VAL A 1018 -21.56 10.78 -9.14
C VAL A 1018 -22.57 10.53 -10.26
N LEU A 1019 -23.77 11.08 -10.10
CA LEU A 1019 -24.70 11.22 -11.22
C LEU A 1019 -23.97 11.99 -12.33
N PRO A 1020 -24.04 11.55 -13.60
CA PRO A 1020 -23.52 12.34 -14.71
C PRO A 1020 -24.24 13.69 -14.74
N MET A 1021 -23.51 14.78 -14.51
CA MET A 1021 -23.96 16.08 -14.98
C MET A 1021 -23.78 16.07 -16.48
N ASP A 1022 -24.84 15.70 -17.20
CA ASP A 1022 -24.98 16.04 -18.60
C ASP A 1022 -24.84 17.56 -18.73
N VAL A 1023 -23.80 18.00 -19.41
CA VAL A 1023 -23.63 19.40 -19.81
C VAL A 1023 -24.64 19.66 -20.92
N PRO A 1024 -25.68 20.51 -20.73
CA PRO A 1024 -26.47 20.97 -21.84
C PRO A 1024 -25.57 21.92 -22.64
N ARG A 1025 -25.02 21.44 -23.75
CA ARG A 1025 -24.40 22.30 -24.76
C ARG A 1025 -25.49 23.15 -25.41
N GLN A 1026 -25.17 24.43 -25.52
CA GLN A 1026 -25.72 25.41 -26.48
C GLN A 1026 -27.18 25.84 -26.22
N ASN A 1027 -27.37 26.94 -25.46
CA ASN A 1027 -28.36 28.03 -25.75
C ASN A 1027 -28.53 29.11 -24.66
N GLN A 1028 -27.76 29.15 -23.57
CA GLN A 1028 -27.95 30.16 -22.49
C GLN A 1028 -27.10 31.44 -22.58
N ASP A 1029 -26.13 31.53 -23.48
CA ASP A 1029 -25.19 32.68 -23.57
C ASP A 1029 -25.87 34.02 -23.91
N SER A 1030 -27.07 34.02 -24.49
CA SER A 1030 -27.79 35.26 -24.86
C SER A 1030 -28.52 35.90 -23.67
N SER A 1031 -28.98 35.11 -22.70
CA SER A 1031 -29.76 35.58 -21.53
C SER A 1031 -28.87 36.34 -20.54
N TYR A 1032 -27.76 35.72 -20.11
CA TYR A 1032 -26.86 36.32 -19.12
C TYR A 1032 -26.16 37.57 -19.62
N LYS A 1033 -25.85 37.64 -20.92
CA LYS A 1033 -25.25 38.82 -21.53
C LYS A 1033 -26.19 40.01 -21.53
N ALA A 1034 -27.47 39.80 -21.79
CA ALA A 1034 -28.48 40.84 -21.73
C ALA A 1034 -28.71 41.33 -20.29
N VAL A 1035 -28.75 40.42 -19.31
CA VAL A 1035 -28.86 40.77 -17.89
C VAL A 1035 -27.61 41.53 -17.43
N PHE A 1036 -26.40 41.04 -17.70
CA PHE A 1036 -25.16 41.70 -17.31
C PHE A 1036 -25.05 43.13 -17.86
N LEU A 1037 -25.34 43.31 -19.16
CA LEU A 1037 -25.28 44.63 -19.82
C LEU A 1037 -26.33 45.61 -19.28
N ARG A 1038 -27.46 45.12 -18.75
CA ARG A 1038 -28.49 45.96 -18.14
C ARG A 1038 -28.00 46.64 -16.85
N TYR A 1039 -27.16 45.97 -16.06
CA TYR A 1039 -26.71 46.48 -14.75
C TYR A 1039 -25.30 47.10 -14.79
N ALA A 1040 -24.45 46.75 -15.78
CA ALA A 1040 -23.09 47.28 -15.90
C ALA A 1040 -23.00 48.78 -16.30
N LYS A 1041 -24.14 49.46 -16.58
CA LYS A 1041 -24.30 50.91 -16.88
C LYS A 1041 -23.07 51.58 -17.55
N GLN A 1042 -22.86 51.31 -18.85
CA GLN A 1042 -21.74 51.81 -19.70
C GLN A 1042 -20.32 51.37 -19.28
N GLY A 1043 -20.12 50.70 -18.14
CA GLY A 1043 -18.88 50.04 -17.75
C GLY A 1043 -18.78 48.60 -18.27
N SER A 1044 -17.56 48.08 -18.36
CA SER A 1044 -17.26 46.68 -18.74
C SER A 1044 -17.38 45.68 -17.58
N ALA A 1045 -17.80 46.12 -16.38
CA ALA A 1045 -17.85 45.32 -15.16
C ALA A 1045 -18.97 45.79 -14.21
N ILE A 1046 -19.42 44.90 -13.33
CA ILE A 1046 -20.46 45.13 -12.31
C ILE A 1046 -19.81 45.28 -10.92
N ASP A 1047 -20.18 46.30 -10.16
CA ASP A 1047 -19.73 46.47 -8.77
C ASP A 1047 -20.64 45.78 -7.73
N ALA A 1048 -20.25 45.79 -6.45
CA ALA A 1048 -20.99 45.11 -5.39
C ALA A 1048 -22.44 45.59 -5.24
N LEU A 1049 -22.71 46.87 -5.48
CA LEU A 1049 -24.04 47.47 -5.33
C LEU A 1049 -24.93 47.08 -6.51
N GLN A 1050 -24.37 47.10 -7.72
CA GLN A 1050 -25.05 46.63 -8.94
C GLN A 1050 -25.31 45.12 -8.90
N LEU A 1051 -24.37 44.33 -8.35
CA LEU A 1051 -24.55 42.89 -8.14
C LEU A 1051 -25.67 42.59 -7.13
N GLN A 1052 -25.76 43.37 -6.05
CA GLN A 1052 -26.84 43.24 -5.07
C GLN A 1052 -28.21 43.52 -5.69
N GLN A 1053 -28.32 44.58 -6.50
CA GLN A 1053 -29.56 44.91 -7.21
C GLN A 1053 -29.96 43.80 -8.18
N LEU A 1054 -29.01 43.25 -8.94
CA LEU A 1054 -29.23 42.15 -9.87
C LEU A 1054 -29.68 40.87 -9.14
N LEU A 1055 -29.01 40.50 -8.05
CA LEU A 1055 -29.35 39.30 -7.28
C LEU A 1055 -30.76 39.39 -6.67
N ASN A 1056 -31.13 40.56 -6.17
CA ASN A 1056 -32.44 40.79 -5.57
C ASN A 1056 -33.57 40.86 -6.61
N GLU A 1057 -33.34 41.35 -7.82
CA GLU A 1057 -34.37 41.46 -8.87
C GLU A 1057 -34.53 40.20 -9.73
N VAL A 1058 -33.46 39.45 -9.98
CA VAL A 1058 -33.44 38.38 -11.00
C VAL A 1058 -33.44 36.97 -10.40
N ILE A 1059 -32.72 36.73 -9.31
CA ILE A 1059 -32.42 35.35 -8.84
C ILE A 1059 -33.10 35.04 -7.51
N LEU A 1060 -33.10 35.97 -6.56
CA LEU A 1060 -33.46 35.70 -5.17
C LEU A 1060 -34.86 36.21 -4.80
N GLN A 1061 -35.87 36.05 -5.65
CA GLN A 1061 -37.27 36.49 -5.41
C GLN A 1061 -37.78 36.05 -4.01
N GLY A 1062 -37.54 36.87 -2.97
CA GLY A 1062 -37.90 36.60 -1.57
C GLY A 1062 -36.76 36.30 -0.57
N LEU A 1063 -35.47 36.30 -0.95
CA LEU A 1063 -34.33 36.07 -0.05
C LEU A 1063 -33.45 37.32 0.08
N ALA A 1064 -33.24 37.83 1.30
CA ALA A 1064 -32.41 39.00 1.55
C ALA A 1064 -30.92 38.65 1.56
N THR A 1065 -30.10 39.36 0.76
CA THR A 1065 -28.64 39.23 0.75
C THR A 1065 -27.99 40.12 1.81
N ASN A 1066 -26.95 39.61 2.50
CA ASN A 1066 -26.16 40.35 3.48
C ASN A 1066 -24.96 41.05 2.81
N GLU A 1067 -24.66 42.31 3.16
CA GLU A 1067 -23.52 43.08 2.65
C GLU A 1067 -22.18 42.34 2.77
N GLN A 1068 -21.97 41.58 3.85
CA GLN A 1068 -20.74 40.80 4.04
C GLN A 1068 -20.57 39.70 2.98
N LEU A 1069 -21.67 39.08 2.57
CA LEU A 1069 -21.66 38.01 1.56
C LEU A 1069 -21.36 38.60 0.18
N LEU A 1070 -21.95 39.76 -0.14
CA LEU A 1070 -21.67 40.51 -1.36
C LEU A 1070 -20.21 40.96 -1.45
N HIS A 1071 -19.61 41.34 -0.32
CA HIS A 1071 -18.20 41.68 -0.24
C HIS A 1071 -17.29 40.47 -0.51
N LEU A 1072 -17.62 39.31 0.05
CA LEU A 1072 -16.89 38.07 -0.22
C LEU A 1072 -17.03 37.61 -1.67
N MET A 1073 -18.21 37.77 -2.27
CA MET A 1073 -18.44 37.43 -3.67
C MET A 1073 -17.66 38.36 -4.61
N THR A 1074 -17.61 39.66 -4.34
CA THR A 1074 -16.80 40.61 -5.12
C THR A 1074 -15.30 40.46 -4.88
N MET A 1075 -14.85 39.98 -3.72
CA MET A 1075 -13.45 39.59 -3.51
C MET A 1075 -13.07 38.30 -4.23
N ARG A 1076 -14.02 37.37 -4.39
CA ARG A 1076 -13.77 36.06 -5.01
C ARG A 1076 -13.86 36.08 -6.52
N TYR A 1077 -14.81 36.83 -7.07
CA TYR A 1077 -15.13 36.86 -8.50
C TYR A 1077 -14.84 38.23 -9.15
N GLY A 1078 -14.38 39.22 -8.39
CA GLY A 1078 -14.02 40.53 -8.91
C GLY A 1078 -12.52 40.69 -9.15
N ASP A 1079 -12.18 41.71 -9.94
CA ASP A 1079 -10.82 42.18 -10.15
C ASP A 1079 -10.23 42.85 -8.90
N THR A 1080 -9.00 43.36 -8.98
CA THR A 1080 -8.35 44.08 -7.88
C THR A 1080 -9.09 45.34 -7.43
N ALA A 1081 -10.01 45.87 -8.27
CA ALA A 1081 -10.91 46.96 -7.94
C ALA A 1081 -12.28 46.49 -7.41
N ARG A 1082 -12.44 45.18 -7.12
CA ARG A 1082 -13.66 44.52 -6.66
C ARG A 1082 -14.83 44.64 -7.65
N ARG A 1083 -14.55 44.69 -8.95
CA ARG A 1083 -15.55 44.72 -10.02
C ARG A 1083 -15.56 43.39 -10.78
N ILE A 1084 -16.74 42.86 -11.05
CA ILE A 1084 -16.93 41.55 -11.67
C ILE A 1084 -17.13 41.73 -13.18
N GLY A 1085 -16.21 41.17 -13.98
CA GLY A 1085 -16.32 41.12 -15.43
C GLY A 1085 -17.35 40.09 -15.92
N PHE A 1086 -17.71 40.12 -17.20
CA PHE A 1086 -18.78 39.25 -17.74
C PHE A 1086 -18.50 37.75 -17.58
N SER A 1087 -17.27 37.30 -17.82
CA SER A 1087 -16.87 35.89 -17.67
C SER A 1087 -17.03 35.39 -16.23
N ASP A 1088 -16.57 36.19 -15.27
CA ASP A 1088 -16.62 35.85 -13.85
C ASP A 1088 -18.04 35.98 -13.28
N PHE A 1089 -18.83 36.90 -13.84
CA PHE A 1089 -20.25 37.01 -13.58
C PHE A 1089 -21.00 35.73 -13.99
N VAL A 1090 -20.77 35.21 -15.19
CA VAL A 1090 -21.41 33.96 -15.66
C VAL A 1090 -21.03 32.78 -14.74
N TYR A 1091 -19.77 32.70 -14.33
CA TYR A 1091 -19.31 31.64 -13.43
C TYR A 1091 -19.91 31.77 -12.02
N CYS A 1092 -20.03 33.00 -11.51
CA CYS A 1092 -20.71 33.30 -10.25
C CYS A 1092 -22.19 32.91 -10.31
N MET A 1093 -22.89 33.23 -11.40
CA MET A 1093 -24.31 32.91 -11.56
C MET A 1093 -24.56 31.41 -11.70
N LEU A 1094 -23.77 30.70 -12.51
CA LEU A 1094 -23.88 29.24 -12.65
C LEU A 1094 -23.68 28.51 -11.31
N ARG A 1095 -22.72 28.98 -10.50
CA ARG A 1095 -22.51 28.46 -9.13
C ARG A 1095 -23.72 28.72 -8.25
N LEU A 1096 -24.25 29.93 -8.24
CA LEU A 1096 -25.41 30.29 -7.43
C LEU A 1096 -26.66 29.52 -7.86
N GLU A 1097 -26.92 29.35 -9.15
CA GLU A 1097 -28.03 28.55 -9.66
C GLU A 1097 -27.87 27.09 -9.29
N THR A 1098 -26.66 26.52 -9.43
CA THR A 1098 -26.39 25.13 -9.03
C THR A 1098 -26.61 24.96 -7.52
N MET A 1099 -26.13 25.89 -6.71
CA MET A 1099 -26.34 25.88 -5.26
C MET A 1099 -27.81 26.06 -4.91
N THR A 1100 -28.55 26.90 -5.62
CA THR A 1100 -29.98 27.13 -5.41
C THR A 1100 -30.80 25.90 -5.80
N HIS A 1101 -30.47 25.26 -6.93
CA HIS A 1101 -31.10 24.00 -7.35
C HIS A 1101 -30.79 22.86 -6.38
N ALA A 1102 -29.55 22.72 -5.92
CA ALA A 1102 -29.20 21.76 -4.89
C ALA A 1102 -29.96 22.02 -3.59
N PHE A 1103 -30.08 23.29 -3.19
CA PHE A 1103 -30.83 23.71 -2.01
C PHE A 1103 -32.34 23.43 -2.13
N GLN A 1104 -32.95 23.73 -3.28
CA GLN A 1104 -34.37 23.47 -3.55
C GLN A 1104 -34.70 21.98 -3.64
N ASN A 1105 -33.81 21.17 -4.22
CA ASN A 1105 -33.97 19.72 -4.31
C ASN A 1105 -33.89 19.02 -2.94
N LEU A 1106 -33.15 19.61 -1.98
CA LEU A 1106 -33.01 19.10 -0.62
C LEU A 1106 -34.14 19.56 0.31
N ALA A 1107 -34.72 20.74 0.06
CA ALA A 1107 -35.77 21.35 0.91
C ALA A 1107 -37.21 20.87 0.62
N ALA A 1108 -37.42 19.58 0.33
CA ALA A 1108 -38.70 19.06 -0.11
C ALA A 1108 -39.81 19.15 0.98
N GLY A 1109 -40.54 20.28 0.99
CA GLY A 1109 -41.87 20.41 1.60
C GLY A 1109 -42.00 21.39 2.76
N GLY A 1110 -42.04 22.69 2.49
CA GLY A 1110 -42.53 23.70 3.45
C GLY A 1110 -42.21 25.14 3.06
N SER A 1111 -43.21 26.02 3.08
CA SER A 1111 -43.13 27.44 2.67
C SER A 1111 -42.51 28.39 3.72
N GLN A 1112 -41.71 27.89 4.65
CA GLN A 1112 -40.86 28.69 5.54
C GLN A 1112 -39.49 28.02 5.73
N ILE A 1113 -38.44 28.79 5.48
CA ILE A 1113 -37.05 28.37 5.34
C ILE A 1113 -36.46 28.02 6.72
N LEU A 1114 -36.21 26.74 6.98
CA LEU A 1114 -35.36 26.27 8.06
C LEU A 1114 -34.73 24.92 7.65
N MET A 1115 -33.42 24.92 7.37
CA MET A 1115 -32.65 23.69 7.15
C MET A 1115 -32.21 23.10 8.48
N THR A 1116 -32.28 21.78 8.61
CA THR A 1116 -31.68 21.05 9.72
C THR A 1116 -30.16 20.90 9.52
N ALA A 1117 -29.39 20.71 10.59
CA ALA A 1117 -27.93 20.56 10.51
C ALA A 1117 -27.50 19.38 9.62
N ILE A 1118 -28.34 18.35 9.52
CA ILE A 1118 -28.14 17.15 8.70
C ILE A 1118 -28.24 17.49 7.20
N GLU A 1119 -29.23 18.27 6.78
CA GLU A 1119 -29.40 18.73 5.39
C GLU A 1119 -28.30 19.71 4.97
N CYS A 1120 -27.78 20.48 5.93
CA CYS A 1120 -26.62 21.35 5.74
C CYS A 1120 -25.33 20.54 5.53
N ASN A 1121 -25.15 19.45 6.29
CA ASN A 1121 -24.02 18.53 6.13
C ASN A 1121 -24.06 17.80 4.77
N ALA A 1122 -25.24 17.27 4.38
CA ALA A 1122 -25.43 16.63 3.08
C ALA A 1122 -25.17 17.58 1.90
N SER A 1123 -25.57 18.85 2.02
CA SER A 1123 -25.28 19.87 1.00
C SER A 1123 -23.77 20.16 0.88
N LEU A 1124 -23.04 20.22 2.00
CA LEU A 1124 -21.61 20.59 2.03
C LEU A 1124 -20.68 19.42 1.68
N GLU A 1125 -21.10 18.16 1.90
CA GLU A 1125 -20.36 16.95 1.50
C GLU A 1125 -20.26 16.80 -0.03
N THR A 1126 -21.12 17.46 -0.81
CA THR A 1126 -21.04 17.45 -2.28
C THR A 1126 -19.78 18.15 -2.85
N GLY A 1127 -18.95 18.80 -2.03
CA GLY A 1127 -17.73 19.48 -2.50
C GLY A 1127 -16.54 19.62 -1.53
N MET A 1128 -16.64 19.16 -0.27
CA MET A 1128 -15.56 19.31 0.73
C MET A 1128 -15.21 17.99 1.41
N THR A 1129 -13.91 17.74 1.67
CA THR A 1129 -13.40 16.45 2.16
C THR A 1129 -12.91 16.46 3.61
N ASN A 1130 -12.94 17.62 4.32
CA ASN A 1130 -12.52 17.72 5.71
C ASN A 1130 -13.72 18.02 6.63
N ARG A 1131 -14.09 17.02 7.46
CA ARG A 1131 -15.22 17.08 8.40
C ARG A 1131 -15.06 18.12 9.51
N ALA A 1132 -13.84 18.37 9.98
CA ALA A 1132 -13.57 19.36 11.03
C ALA A 1132 -13.77 20.79 10.53
N THR A 1133 -13.41 21.04 9.26
CA THR A 1133 -13.64 22.33 8.58
C THR A 1133 -15.12 22.54 8.27
N LEU A 1134 -15.82 21.47 7.84
CA LEU A 1134 -17.27 21.44 7.68
C LEU A 1134 -17.99 21.78 8.99
N GLN A 1135 -17.60 21.15 10.10
CA GLN A 1135 -18.18 21.42 11.43
C GLN A 1135 -17.95 22.85 11.89
N GLN A 1136 -16.74 23.40 11.70
CA GLN A 1136 -16.47 24.81 12.04
C GLN A 1136 -17.29 25.77 11.18
N MET A 1137 -17.53 25.45 9.91
CA MET A 1137 -18.39 26.25 9.02
C MET A 1137 -19.86 26.18 9.46
N VAL A 1138 -20.40 24.99 9.75
CA VAL A 1138 -21.77 24.81 10.23
C VAL A 1138 -22.01 25.54 11.56
N CYS A 1139 -21.06 25.43 12.51
CA CYS A 1139 -21.12 26.18 13.79
C CYS A 1139 -21.12 27.70 13.57
N ARG A 1140 -20.31 28.20 12.63
CA ARG A 1140 -20.24 29.65 12.31
C ARG A 1140 -21.49 30.16 11.60
N VAL A 1141 -22.09 29.36 10.71
CA VAL A 1141 -23.25 29.78 9.90
C VAL A 1141 -24.55 29.71 10.70
N THR A 1142 -24.70 28.72 11.60
CA THR A 1142 -25.91 28.52 12.41
C THR A 1142 -25.90 29.29 13.73
N GLY A 1143 -24.73 29.80 14.16
CA GLY A 1143 -24.56 30.47 15.46
C GLY A 1143 -24.68 29.54 16.66
N ILE A 1144 -24.72 28.22 16.44
CA ILE A 1144 -24.86 27.20 17.48
C ILE A 1144 -23.46 26.86 18.03
N SER A 1145 -23.30 26.91 19.35
CA SER A 1145 -22.02 26.53 20.00
C SER A 1145 -21.62 25.10 19.65
N GLN A 1146 -20.32 24.80 19.54
CA GLN A 1146 -19.80 23.46 19.24
C GLN A 1146 -20.42 22.35 20.11
N ALA A 1147 -20.80 22.66 21.36
CA ALA A 1147 -21.44 21.72 22.28
C ALA A 1147 -22.88 21.31 21.88
N ARG A 1148 -23.60 22.13 21.10
CA ARG A 1148 -24.97 21.87 20.62
C ARG A 1148 -25.04 21.39 19.16
N VAL A 1149 -23.96 21.51 18.40
CA VAL A 1149 -23.80 20.79 17.12
C VAL A 1149 -23.40 19.32 17.38
N HIS A 1150 -22.96 19.03 18.61
CA HIS A 1150 -22.73 17.67 19.14
C HIS A 1150 -24.00 16.98 19.65
N GLN A 1151 -25.07 17.72 19.98
CA GLN A 1151 -26.43 17.22 20.29
C GLN A 1151 -27.23 17.16 18.99
#